data_AF-A0A7X8KY28-F1
#
_entry.id   AF-A0A7X8KY28-F1
#
_cell.length_a   1.000
_cell.length_b   1.000
_cell.length_c   1.000
_cell.angle_alpha   90.00
_cell.angle_beta   90.00
_cell.angle_gamma   90.00
#
_symmetry.space_group_name_H-M   'P 1'
#
loop_
_entity.id
_entity.type
_entity.pdbx_description
1 polymer ?
#
loop_
_entity_poly.entity_id
_entity_poly.type
_entity_poly.pdbx_seq_one_letter_code
_entity_poly.pdbx_strand_id
1 'polypeptide(L)'
;MNIKKLLLLLVCLGLLVSCSNNDVQEPEGPVEEPEIGEENVPAAWNMNFNEFYVDVPFDIPDYTPAVEKYEVNEDLSNLVNAGQYAGFTENQMKLIYEDGFVVLKPSYEYLKMHHVYEFPMYRESPVFITVDSALHLYHIFYGNSLKLLEVSSLYDKLQSLTKNMVVESLNAYNDSKYADLKDELKFAAAYFLTGAKLIDADLEGIEVPEEIASLTDDEIKLIEEAFDFARSPILGKDLDYSQFTVRGHYAGNEKLGQYFKTMMWYGISGFPVFDETKTEPVLDMDSLTKSMIITCLLLNNENNFIDFENIYNATALYAGMSDDLGIFEIRDLITKVYGQNPDLNLFKDSSYHDRLLEEALLLPEPKIQPEYTLVTAPAGRQFRFMGQRYSFDAEVMQTLIKPIIRPVPSGLDVIASFGSIRAEELLDTYYKPKEAWDKYEENLNLMRKKQAEITDDEWKSDLYKGWLWSIKSAAVSFEDMEGMPSFMRNQKWTDKNIHTALGSYAELKHDSILYMKQSGAEMGGGLEPITPYNYVEPNVEVYAKLKWLAENTKAQLEARNMLKDEIGQVLDQIIKIQDTLMVVSVKELTNQAITEEENLDLYRYGGMIDSIIQIMQMNLIRHGVDTSNDFTTALIADVSTIAPNSLFPKGTYLEIGNGLPCEIYVVCQTNGKTYLARGALFNYYEFLSDKRLTNHEWQTMVGVKRMAMVYDEEKSIHVPKDIYDEAGNRILEEGEYDFESITITGPSEYMIPKPDWTGTFISQEENKVTIKDIAVSWE
;
A
#
# COMPACT_ATOMS: atom_id res chain seq x y z
N MET A 1 -11.11 -79.68 -9.45
CA MET A 1 -12.53 -79.24 -9.37
C MET A 1 -12.84 -79.07 -7.89
N ASN A 2 -13.05 -77.85 -7.39
CA ASN A 2 -12.65 -77.51 -6.00
C ASN A 2 -13.82 -77.33 -5.01
N ILE A 3 -13.61 -77.80 -3.78
CA ILE A 3 -14.65 -78.12 -2.76
C ILE A 3 -15.23 -76.87 -2.06
N LYS A 4 -14.61 -75.69 -2.22
CA LYS A 4 -14.92 -74.47 -1.45
C LYS A 4 -16.35 -73.91 -1.58
N LYS A 5 -17.13 -74.27 -2.61
CA LYS A 5 -18.52 -73.77 -2.76
C LYS A 5 -19.60 -74.62 -2.06
N LEU A 6 -19.28 -75.80 -1.53
CA LEU A 6 -20.28 -76.66 -0.85
C LEU A 6 -20.33 -76.45 0.66
N LEU A 7 -19.20 -76.14 1.32
CA LEU A 7 -19.20 -75.80 2.76
C LEU A 7 -19.90 -74.46 3.04
N LEU A 8 -19.79 -73.50 2.13
CA LEU A 8 -20.26 -72.12 2.36
C LEU A 8 -21.80 -71.99 2.47
N LEU A 9 -22.56 -73.02 2.06
CA LEU A 9 -24.03 -73.02 2.12
C LEU A 9 -24.60 -73.72 3.37
N LEU A 10 -23.76 -74.40 4.15
CA LEU A 10 -24.17 -75.26 5.28
C LEU A 10 -23.96 -74.62 6.66
N VAL A 11 -23.37 -73.43 6.72
CA VAL A 11 -23.14 -72.67 7.97
C VAL A 11 -24.26 -71.66 8.25
N CYS A 12 -25.12 -71.37 7.26
CA CYS A 12 -26.13 -70.31 7.34
C CYS A 12 -27.55 -70.78 7.73
N LEU A 13 -27.75 -72.03 8.17
CA LEU A 13 -29.04 -72.52 8.65
C LEU A 13 -28.92 -73.42 9.89
N GLY A 14 -29.38 -72.89 11.03
CA GLY A 14 -29.33 -73.53 12.35
C GLY A 14 -28.13 -73.03 13.17
N LEU A 15 -28.28 -72.57 14.42
CA LEU A 15 -29.34 -72.85 15.39
C LEU A 15 -29.74 -71.59 16.19
N LEU A 16 -31.04 -71.44 16.45
CA LEU A 16 -31.58 -70.59 17.52
C LEU A 16 -31.90 -71.47 18.74
N VAL A 17 -31.89 -70.85 19.93
CA VAL A 17 -32.39 -71.38 21.23
C VAL A 17 -31.61 -72.54 21.86
N SER A 18 -30.84 -72.29 22.93
CA SER A 18 -31.23 -72.59 24.33
C SER A 18 -30.11 -72.23 25.34
N CYS A 19 -30.44 -72.17 26.64
CA CYS A 19 -29.58 -71.63 27.70
C CYS A 19 -28.76 -72.69 28.47
N SER A 20 -27.59 -72.32 29.01
CA SER A 20 -27.26 -72.43 30.46
C SER A 20 -25.85 -71.94 30.82
N ASN A 21 -25.73 -71.39 32.04
CA ASN A 21 -24.61 -70.66 32.65
C ASN A 21 -23.21 -71.31 32.63
N ASN A 22 -22.16 -70.48 32.62
CA ASN A 22 -21.39 -70.14 33.84
C ASN A 22 -20.42 -68.96 33.61
N ASP A 23 -20.05 -68.28 34.70
CA ASP A 23 -19.40 -66.95 34.68
C ASP A 23 -17.90 -66.95 34.34
N VAL A 24 -17.51 -66.02 33.46
CA VAL A 24 -16.19 -65.36 33.42
C VAL A 24 -16.44 -63.89 33.01
N GLN A 25 -15.77 -62.92 33.65
CA GLN A 25 -15.81 -61.53 33.19
C GLN A 25 -14.82 -61.32 32.04
N GLU A 26 -15.32 -60.80 30.91
CA GLU A 26 -14.51 -60.19 29.85
C GLU A 26 -14.56 -58.64 29.97
N PRO A 27 -13.59 -57.91 29.40
CA PRO A 27 -13.44 -56.47 29.64
C PRO A 27 -14.56 -55.63 29.02
N GLU A 28 -14.67 -54.39 29.50
CA GLU A 28 -15.56 -53.38 28.94
C GLU A 28 -15.25 -53.14 27.45
N GLY A 29 -16.30 -52.91 26.66
CA GLY A 29 -16.19 -52.64 25.22
C GLY A 29 -15.52 -51.30 24.92
N PRO A 30 -15.29 -50.96 23.63
CA PRO A 30 -14.91 -49.61 23.27
C PRO A 30 -15.94 -48.62 23.82
N VAL A 31 -15.45 -47.54 24.43
CA VAL A 31 -16.28 -46.40 24.83
C VAL A 31 -16.97 -45.88 23.57
N GLU A 32 -18.29 -45.74 23.61
CA GLU A 32 -19.02 -45.06 22.54
C GLU A 32 -18.51 -43.61 22.48
N GLU A 33 -17.97 -43.21 21.33
CA GLU A 33 -17.72 -41.79 21.06
C GLU A 33 -19.05 -41.06 21.26
N PRO A 34 -19.08 -39.93 22.01
CA PRO A 34 -20.33 -39.23 22.24
C PRO A 34 -20.92 -38.82 20.90
N GLU A 35 -22.20 -39.15 20.68
CA GLU A 35 -22.95 -38.61 19.53
C GLU A 35 -22.97 -37.09 19.65
N ILE A 36 -22.05 -36.43 18.92
CA ILE A 36 -22.09 -34.99 18.70
C ILE A 36 -23.36 -34.74 17.88
N GLY A 37 -24.43 -34.37 18.57
CA GLY A 37 -25.66 -33.96 17.92
C GLY A 37 -25.39 -32.78 16.99
N GLU A 38 -26.09 -32.74 15.85
CA GLU A 38 -26.10 -31.59 14.96
C GLU A 38 -26.80 -30.42 15.66
N GLU A 39 -26.07 -29.72 16.54
CA GLU A 39 -26.44 -28.37 16.95
C GLU A 39 -26.41 -27.44 15.72
N ASN A 40 -27.15 -26.34 15.78
CA ASN A 40 -27.17 -25.33 14.71
C ASN A 40 -25.82 -24.59 14.66
N VAL A 41 -24.81 -25.20 14.03
CA VAL A 41 -23.54 -24.56 13.69
C VAL A 41 -23.83 -23.40 12.73
N PRO A 42 -23.53 -22.14 13.09
CA PRO A 42 -23.75 -20.99 12.22
C PRO A 42 -22.99 -21.13 10.89
N ALA A 43 -23.57 -20.67 9.78
CA ALA A 43 -23.02 -20.84 8.44
C ALA A 43 -21.57 -20.33 8.31
N ALA A 44 -21.24 -19.24 9.01
CA ALA A 44 -19.91 -18.63 9.09
C ALA A 44 -18.78 -19.60 9.50
N TRP A 45 -19.06 -20.63 10.32
CA TRP A 45 -18.06 -21.64 10.70
C TRP A 45 -17.58 -22.52 9.54
N ASN A 46 -18.29 -22.50 8.40
CA ASN A 46 -18.02 -23.35 7.23
C ASN A 46 -17.64 -22.57 5.96
N MET A 47 -17.62 -21.22 6.01
CA MET A 47 -17.23 -20.36 4.88
C MET A 47 -15.70 -20.32 4.68
N ASN A 48 -15.24 -20.18 3.44
CA ASN A 48 -13.81 -20.26 3.08
C ASN A 48 -13.35 -19.10 2.20
N PHE A 49 -12.17 -18.54 2.54
CA PHE A 49 -11.55 -17.40 1.86
C PHE A 49 -11.39 -17.56 0.34
N ASN A 50 -11.13 -18.77 -0.15
CA ASN A 50 -10.71 -19.03 -1.52
C ASN A 50 -11.83 -19.01 -2.58
N GLU A 51 -13.10 -18.81 -2.20
CA GLU A 51 -14.24 -18.96 -3.11
C GLU A 51 -14.36 -17.87 -4.20
N PHE A 52 -13.58 -16.78 -4.11
CA PHE A 52 -13.65 -15.62 -5.00
C PHE A 52 -12.35 -15.31 -5.78
N TYR A 53 -11.43 -16.26 -5.93
CA TYR A 53 -10.23 -16.07 -6.74
C TYR A 53 -10.53 -16.14 -8.25
N VAL A 54 -10.17 -15.10 -9.00
CA VAL A 54 -10.15 -15.10 -10.47
C VAL A 54 -8.71 -15.21 -10.98
N ASP A 55 -8.45 -16.13 -11.90
CA ASP A 55 -7.20 -16.18 -12.66
C ASP A 55 -7.31 -15.24 -13.88
N VAL A 56 -6.37 -14.30 -14.00
CA VAL A 56 -6.27 -13.35 -15.12
C VAL A 56 -4.93 -13.56 -15.81
N PRO A 57 -4.91 -13.93 -17.11
CA PRO A 57 -3.69 -14.32 -17.79
C PRO A 57 -2.73 -13.15 -17.93
N PHE A 58 -1.45 -13.39 -17.63
CA PHE A 58 -0.34 -12.48 -17.87
C PHE A 58 0.48 -12.95 -19.08
N ASP A 59 0.81 -12.04 -19.97
CA ASP A 59 1.64 -12.28 -21.16
C ASP A 59 2.52 -11.05 -21.44
N ILE A 60 3.70 -11.27 -22.02
CA ILE A 60 4.62 -10.20 -22.44
C ILE A 60 4.88 -10.41 -23.94
N PRO A 61 4.65 -9.41 -24.81
CA PRO A 61 4.95 -9.53 -26.23
C PRO A 61 6.41 -9.93 -26.48
N ASP A 62 6.64 -10.88 -27.39
CA ASP A 62 7.99 -11.27 -27.83
C ASP A 62 8.57 -10.20 -28.78
N TYR A 63 9.77 -9.71 -28.48
CA TYR A 63 10.48 -8.71 -29.28
C TYR A 63 12.00 -8.88 -29.19
N THR A 64 12.72 -8.26 -30.13
CA THR A 64 14.18 -8.17 -30.10
C THR A 64 14.57 -6.72 -30.39
N PRO A 65 15.21 -5.99 -29.45
CA PRO A 65 15.66 -4.62 -29.68
C PRO A 65 16.60 -4.52 -30.89
N ALA A 66 16.39 -3.50 -31.71
CA ALA A 66 17.08 -3.30 -32.98
C ALA A 66 17.43 -1.82 -33.27
N VAL A 67 17.31 -0.93 -32.28
CA VAL A 67 17.47 0.52 -32.45
C VAL A 67 18.87 0.85 -32.95
N GLU A 68 18.96 1.56 -34.08
CA GLU A 68 20.23 1.95 -34.69
C GLU A 68 20.87 3.15 -33.95
N LYS A 69 22.19 3.32 -34.11
CA LYS A 69 22.90 4.48 -33.54
C LYS A 69 22.71 5.71 -34.42
N TYR A 70 22.18 6.77 -33.84
CA TYR A 70 22.06 8.09 -34.46
C TYR A 70 23.16 9.06 -33.99
N GLU A 71 23.53 10.01 -34.85
CA GLU A 71 24.49 11.06 -34.54
C GLU A 71 23.79 12.33 -34.01
N VAL A 72 24.42 13.01 -33.06
CA VAL A 72 23.94 14.25 -32.43
C VAL A 72 25.10 15.24 -32.40
N ASN A 73 24.86 16.50 -32.77
CA ASN A 73 25.87 17.55 -32.66
C ASN A 73 25.96 18.08 -31.21
N GLU A 74 27.15 18.50 -30.78
CA GLU A 74 27.38 19.11 -29.44
C GLU A 74 26.55 20.39 -29.19
N ASP A 75 26.15 21.09 -30.26
CA ASP A 75 25.26 22.26 -30.23
C ASP A 75 23.78 21.94 -30.51
N LEU A 76 23.44 20.64 -30.61
CA LEU A 76 22.11 20.11 -30.93
C LEU A 76 21.52 20.60 -32.28
N SER A 77 22.33 21.19 -33.15
CA SER A 77 21.87 21.86 -34.39
C SER A 77 21.31 20.93 -35.47
N ASN A 78 21.53 19.61 -35.36
CA ASN A 78 21.02 18.61 -36.30
C ASN A 78 19.66 18.01 -35.91
N LEU A 79 19.08 18.40 -34.76
CA LEU A 79 17.76 17.94 -34.34
C LEU A 79 16.66 18.65 -35.16
N VAL A 80 15.60 17.92 -35.51
CA VAL A 80 14.49 18.44 -36.35
C VAL A 80 13.79 19.65 -35.70
N ASN A 81 13.73 19.69 -34.36
CA ASN A 81 13.21 20.80 -33.57
C ASN A 81 14.30 21.67 -32.91
N ALA A 82 15.50 21.75 -33.51
CA ALA A 82 16.60 22.57 -33.00
C ALA A 82 16.16 24.03 -32.71
N GLY A 83 16.33 24.45 -31.46
CA GLY A 83 15.96 25.79 -30.99
C GLY A 83 14.51 25.98 -30.53
N GLN A 84 13.65 24.94 -30.58
CA GLN A 84 12.30 24.95 -29.99
C GLN A 84 12.39 25.14 -28.47
N TYR A 85 13.33 24.46 -27.81
CA TYR A 85 13.69 24.67 -26.41
C TYR A 85 14.85 25.66 -26.28
N ALA A 86 14.83 26.52 -25.25
CA ALA A 86 15.92 27.46 -24.98
C ALA A 86 16.03 27.82 -23.50
N GLY A 87 17.26 28.02 -23.04
CA GLY A 87 17.57 28.35 -21.64
C GLY A 87 18.50 27.34 -20.97
N PHE A 88 18.84 26.23 -21.64
CA PHE A 88 19.88 25.29 -21.21
C PHE A 88 21.22 26.01 -20.99
N THR A 89 21.96 25.59 -19.97
CA THR A 89 23.36 25.97 -19.78
C THR A 89 24.30 25.15 -20.68
N GLU A 90 25.55 25.59 -20.83
CA GLU A 90 26.59 24.86 -21.55
C GLU A 90 26.77 23.42 -21.00
N ASN A 91 26.69 23.26 -19.67
CA ASN A 91 26.78 21.96 -19.01
C ASN A 91 25.51 21.11 -19.21
N GLN A 92 24.31 21.70 -19.19
CA GLN A 92 23.08 20.98 -19.50
C GLN A 92 23.04 20.48 -20.95
N MET A 93 23.47 21.29 -21.93
CA MET A 93 23.59 20.81 -23.33
C MET A 93 24.66 19.71 -23.48
N LYS A 94 25.77 19.82 -22.74
CA LYS A 94 26.83 18.80 -22.71
C LYS A 94 26.31 17.45 -22.22
N LEU A 95 25.44 17.42 -21.21
CA LEU A 95 24.78 16.18 -20.75
C LEU A 95 23.87 15.59 -21.84
N ILE A 96 23.06 16.41 -22.52
CA ILE A 96 22.24 15.95 -23.66
C ILE A 96 23.11 15.33 -24.77
N TYR A 97 24.29 15.90 -25.04
CA TYR A 97 25.23 15.39 -26.05
C TYR A 97 25.98 14.11 -25.61
N GLU A 98 26.51 14.06 -24.39
CA GLU A 98 27.31 12.92 -23.91
C GLU A 98 26.46 11.72 -23.48
N ASP A 99 25.30 11.96 -22.86
CA ASP A 99 24.45 10.93 -22.26
C ASP A 99 23.18 10.64 -23.10
N GLY A 100 22.83 11.52 -24.02
CA GLY A 100 21.57 11.47 -24.79
C GLY A 100 20.36 12.09 -24.09
N PHE A 101 20.52 12.57 -22.85
CA PHE A 101 19.45 13.18 -22.06
C PHE A 101 19.97 14.18 -21.02
N VAL A 102 19.08 14.97 -20.43
CA VAL A 102 19.35 15.70 -19.17
C VAL A 102 18.11 15.73 -18.28
N VAL A 103 18.30 15.54 -16.97
CA VAL A 103 17.26 15.76 -15.95
C VAL A 103 17.51 17.08 -15.24
N LEU A 104 16.48 17.91 -15.16
CA LEU A 104 16.50 19.23 -14.51
C LEU A 104 15.70 19.24 -13.22
N LYS A 105 16.05 20.17 -12.33
CA LYS A 105 15.23 20.56 -11.19
C LYS A 105 13.81 20.97 -11.64
N PRO A 106 12.79 20.89 -10.77
CA PRO A 106 11.47 21.43 -11.05
C PRO A 106 11.56 22.90 -11.48
N SER A 107 10.84 23.29 -12.53
CA SER A 107 10.71 24.69 -12.95
C SER A 107 9.85 25.55 -12.02
N TYR A 108 9.11 24.91 -11.10
CA TYR A 108 8.06 25.53 -10.27
C TYR A 108 6.88 26.09 -11.09
N GLU A 109 6.76 25.75 -12.38
CA GLU A 109 5.56 26.00 -13.20
C GLU A 109 4.52 24.85 -13.10
N TYR A 110 5.00 23.60 -13.04
CA TYR A 110 4.15 22.39 -13.08
C TYR A 110 4.09 21.76 -11.69
N LEU A 111 2.88 21.70 -11.12
CA LEU A 111 2.67 21.07 -9.82
C LEU A 111 2.41 19.56 -9.91
N LYS A 112 1.86 19.07 -11.03
CA LYS A 112 1.55 17.66 -11.28
C LYS A 112 2.22 17.16 -12.57
N MET A 113 2.43 15.84 -12.70
CA MET A 113 3.12 15.26 -13.86
C MET A 113 2.37 15.47 -15.18
N HIS A 114 1.04 15.27 -15.22
CA HIS A 114 0.26 15.39 -16.46
C HIS A 114 0.28 16.81 -17.05
N HIS A 115 0.40 17.86 -16.23
CA HIS A 115 0.55 19.23 -16.72
C HIS A 115 1.78 19.40 -17.65
N VAL A 116 2.86 18.62 -17.42
CA VAL A 116 4.07 18.63 -18.26
C VAL A 116 3.79 18.06 -19.66
N TYR A 117 2.80 17.17 -19.78
CA TYR A 117 2.35 16.53 -21.02
C TYR A 117 1.17 17.26 -21.70
N GLU A 118 0.40 18.06 -20.97
CA GLU A 118 -0.67 18.91 -21.52
C GLU A 118 -0.14 20.14 -22.27
N PHE A 119 0.79 20.89 -21.68
CA PHE A 119 1.29 22.13 -22.27
C PHE A 119 1.92 21.94 -23.67
N PRO A 120 2.64 20.84 -23.96
CA PRO A 120 3.08 20.48 -25.30
C PRO A 120 1.98 20.46 -26.37
N MET A 121 0.73 20.10 -26.02
CA MET A 121 -0.42 20.08 -26.93
C MET A 121 -0.76 21.47 -27.49
N TYR A 122 -0.41 22.54 -26.75
CA TYR A 122 -0.60 23.94 -27.14
C TYR A 122 0.65 24.57 -27.77
N ARG A 123 1.75 23.82 -27.90
CA ARG A 123 3.08 24.30 -28.33
C ARG A 123 3.74 23.49 -29.46
N GLU A 124 3.03 22.48 -29.99
CA GLU A 124 3.50 21.58 -31.06
C GLU A 124 4.89 20.97 -30.76
N SER A 125 5.13 20.62 -29.49
CA SER A 125 6.42 20.10 -29.02
C SER A 125 6.34 18.60 -28.67
N PRO A 126 7.36 17.78 -28.98
CA PRO A 126 7.35 16.35 -28.70
C PRO A 126 7.26 16.00 -27.21
N VAL A 127 6.44 15.00 -26.86
CA VAL A 127 6.46 14.37 -25.53
C VAL A 127 7.31 13.10 -25.50
N PHE A 128 8.02 12.89 -24.39
CA PHE A 128 8.69 11.65 -24.00
C PHE A 128 7.95 11.07 -22.81
N ILE A 129 7.07 10.10 -23.04
CA ILE A 129 6.21 9.52 -21.99
C ILE A 129 7.05 8.55 -21.14
N THR A 130 7.31 8.95 -19.91
CA THR A 130 8.18 8.23 -18.97
C THR A 130 7.48 7.06 -18.28
N VAL A 131 8.27 6.08 -17.86
CA VAL A 131 7.83 5.02 -16.93
C VAL A 131 7.31 5.64 -15.62
N ASP A 132 7.97 6.70 -15.12
CA ASP A 132 7.52 7.48 -13.96
C ASP A 132 6.05 7.92 -14.09
N SER A 133 5.67 8.49 -15.24
CA SER A 133 4.30 9.00 -15.43
C SER A 133 3.24 7.90 -15.56
N ALA A 134 3.61 6.72 -16.05
CA ALA A 134 2.71 5.58 -16.15
C ALA A 134 2.51 4.87 -14.80
N LEU A 135 3.55 4.84 -13.96
CA LEU A 135 3.46 4.43 -12.55
C LEU A 135 2.61 5.43 -11.75
N HIS A 136 2.81 6.73 -11.95
CA HIS A 136 2.02 7.79 -11.32
C HIS A 136 0.53 7.72 -11.71
N LEU A 137 0.20 7.37 -12.95
CA LEU A 137 -1.19 7.10 -13.35
C LEU A 137 -1.80 5.92 -12.58
N TYR A 138 -1.02 4.87 -12.33
CA TYR A 138 -1.49 3.72 -11.53
C TYR A 138 -1.67 4.08 -10.05
N HIS A 139 -0.74 4.84 -9.46
CA HIS A 139 -0.86 5.44 -8.12
C HIS A 139 -2.18 6.21 -7.97
N ILE A 140 -2.44 7.18 -8.87
CA ILE A 140 -3.67 7.99 -8.84
C ILE A 140 -4.92 7.09 -8.86
N PHE A 141 -4.92 6.02 -9.65
CA PHE A 141 -6.02 5.06 -9.68
C PHE A 141 -6.15 4.27 -8.36
N TYR A 142 -5.04 3.70 -7.89
CA TYR A 142 -4.99 2.83 -6.72
C TYR A 142 -5.48 3.57 -5.46
N GLY A 143 -4.89 4.72 -5.14
CA GLY A 143 -5.26 5.51 -3.97
C GLY A 143 -6.70 6.06 -4.01
N ASN A 144 -7.22 6.44 -5.18
CA ASN A 144 -8.59 6.97 -5.28
C ASN A 144 -9.68 5.88 -5.35
N SER A 145 -9.39 4.71 -5.94
CA SER A 145 -10.34 3.59 -5.99
C SER A 145 -10.52 2.95 -4.61
N LEU A 146 -9.45 2.80 -3.82
CA LEU A 146 -9.55 2.33 -2.44
C LEU A 146 -10.27 3.34 -1.55
N LYS A 147 -9.92 4.64 -1.61
CA LYS A 147 -10.63 5.71 -0.89
C LYS A 147 -12.15 5.70 -1.16
N LEU A 148 -12.54 5.48 -2.41
CA LEU A 148 -13.95 5.37 -2.78
C LEU A 148 -14.60 4.12 -2.16
N LEU A 149 -13.92 2.97 -2.21
CA LEU A 149 -14.40 1.72 -1.62
C LEU A 149 -14.59 1.83 -0.10
N GLU A 150 -13.67 2.49 0.60
CA GLU A 150 -13.78 2.76 2.04
C GLU A 150 -15.03 3.60 2.38
N VAL A 151 -15.10 4.82 1.84
CA VAL A 151 -16.17 5.77 2.20
C VAL A 151 -17.57 5.32 1.75
N SER A 152 -17.64 4.50 0.70
CA SER A 152 -18.90 4.06 0.08
C SER A 152 -19.27 2.60 0.31
N SER A 153 -18.51 1.87 1.13
CA SER A 153 -18.85 0.51 1.56
C SER A 153 -18.20 0.11 2.90
N LEU A 154 -16.88 0.20 3.03
CA LEU A 154 -16.19 -0.39 4.19
C LEU A 154 -16.44 0.38 5.49
N TYR A 155 -16.68 1.69 5.44
CA TYR A 155 -17.07 2.48 6.61
C TYR A 155 -18.34 1.93 7.26
N ASP A 156 -19.43 1.83 6.49
CA ASP A 156 -20.74 1.47 7.04
C ASP A 156 -20.72 0.00 7.53
N LYS A 157 -19.94 -0.88 6.86
CA LYS A 157 -19.66 -2.25 7.32
C LYS A 157 -18.84 -2.29 8.61
N LEU A 158 -17.80 -1.47 8.76
CA LEU A 158 -16.98 -1.42 9.98
C LEU A 158 -17.80 -0.89 11.16
N GLN A 159 -18.65 0.10 10.93
CA GLN A 159 -19.59 0.63 11.93
C GLN A 159 -20.63 -0.42 12.35
N SER A 160 -21.24 -1.12 11.37
CA SER A 160 -22.16 -2.26 11.57
C SER A 160 -21.53 -3.37 12.43
N LEU A 161 -20.42 -3.93 11.95
CA LEU A 161 -19.63 -4.97 12.60
C LEU A 161 -19.28 -4.60 14.05
N THR A 162 -18.74 -3.40 14.24
CA THR A 162 -18.29 -2.92 15.54
C THR A 162 -19.45 -2.76 16.52
N LYS A 163 -20.56 -2.14 16.11
CA LYS A 163 -21.78 -2.02 16.91
C LYS A 163 -22.31 -3.39 17.32
N ASN A 164 -22.36 -4.34 16.39
CA ASN A 164 -22.86 -5.68 16.68
C ASN A 164 -21.92 -6.43 17.64
N MET A 165 -20.60 -6.33 17.49
CA MET A 165 -19.64 -6.95 18.41
C MET A 165 -19.70 -6.37 19.83
N VAL A 166 -20.04 -5.09 20.00
CA VAL A 166 -20.41 -4.51 21.32
C VAL A 166 -21.66 -5.19 21.89
N VAL A 167 -22.70 -5.39 21.07
CA VAL A 167 -23.95 -6.05 21.51
C VAL A 167 -23.70 -7.52 21.89
N GLU A 168 -23.01 -8.31 21.06
CA GLU A 168 -22.74 -9.72 21.36
C GLU A 168 -21.87 -9.90 22.62
N SER A 169 -20.83 -9.08 22.79
CA SER A 169 -19.96 -9.12 23.97
C SER A 169 -20.67 -8.65 25.25
N LEU A 170 -21.52 -7.62 25.20
CA LEU A 170 -22.34 -7.19 26.34
C LEU A 170 -23.44 -8.21 26.68
N ASN A 171 -24.04 -8.86 25.68
CA ASN A 171 -25.00 -9.96 25.91
C ASN A 171 -24.33 -11.11 26.67
N ALA A 172 -23.15 -11.55 26.19
CA ALA A 172 -22.39 -12.61 26.85
C ALA A 172 -21.88 -12.21 28.23
N TYR A 173 -21.36 -10.98 28.41
CA TYR A 173 -20.95 -10.45 29.73
C TYR A 173 -22.10 -10.44 30.75
N ASN A 174 -23.34 -10.22 30.31
CA ASN A 174 -24.52 -10.18 31.18
C ASN A 174 -25.19 -11.55 31.40
N ASP A 175 -24.86 -12.58 30.61
CA ASP A 175 -25.39 -13.92 30.83
C ASP A 175 -24.71 -14.60 32.04
N SER A 176 -25.55 -14.98 33.02
CA SER A 176 -25.19 -15.83 34.15
C SER A 176 -24.49 -17.14 33.78
N LYS A 177 -24.66 -17.64 32.56
CA LYS A 177 -23.98 -18.83 32.01
C LYS A 177 -22.46 -18.67 31.91
N TYR A 178 -21.95 -17.45 31.77
CA TYR A 178 -20.53 -17.15 31.54
C TYR A 178 -19.90 -16.39 32.72
N ALA A 179 -20.39 -16.63 33.94
CA ALA A 179 -19.92 -15.94 35.15
C ALA A 179 -18.41 -16.10 35.42
N ASP A 180 -17.82 -17.24 35.04
CA ASP A 180 -16.39 -17.54 35.18
C ASP A 180 -15.52 -16.98 34.02
N LEU A 181 -16.12 -16.26 33.08
CA LEU A 181 -15.48 -15.54 31.96
C LEU A 181 -15.67 -14.01 32.06
N LYS A 182 -16.04 -13.51 33.24
CA LYS A 182 -16.46 -12.11 33.45
C LYS A 182 -15.40 -11.09 33.03
N ASP A 183 -14.13 -11.36 33.28
CA ASP A 183 -13.02 -10.43 32.99
C ASP A 183 -12.65 -10.44 31.49
N GLU A 184 -12.67 -11.59 30.83
CA GLU A 184 -12.45 -11.70 29.37
C GLU A 184 -13.59 -11.09 28.57
N LEU A 185 -14.84 -11.26 29.03
CA LEU A 185 -16.01 -10.66 28.39
C LEU A 185 -16.09 -9.15 28.65
N LYS A 186 -15.68 -8.68 29.83
CA LYS A 186 -15.48 -7.25 30.14
C LYS A 186 -14.43 -6.63 29.22
N PHE A 187 -13.30 -7.32 29.04
CA PHE A 187 -12.25 -6.92 28.10
C PHE A 187 -12.81 -6.83 26.66
N ALA A 188 -13.51 -7.85 26.18
CA ALA A 188 -14.05 -7.87 24.82
C ALA A 188 -15.06 -6.74 24.59
N ALA A 189 -15.93 -6.47 25.56
CA ALA A 189 -16.87 -5.35 25.51
C ALA A 189 -16.15 -3.98 25.47
N ALA A 190 -15.12 -3.76 26.30
CA ALA A 190 -14.34 -2.52 26.25
C ALA A 190 -13.55 -2.36 24.94
N TYR A 191 -12.97 -3.45 24.43
CA TYR A 191 -12.23 -3.49 23.17
C TYR A 191 -13.10 -3.08 21.97
N PHE A 192 -14.31 -3.63 21.85
CA PHE A 192 -15.23 -3.24 20.79
C PHE A 192 -15.90 -1.88 21.05
N LEU A 193 -16.14 -1.49 22.31
CA LEU A 193 -16.69 -0.17 22.63
C LEU A 193 -15.71 0.97 22.30
N THR A 194 -14.40 0.72 22.41
CA THR A 194 -13.35 1.64 21.95
C THR A 194 -13.51 1.87 20.45
N GLY A 195 -13.51 0.81 19.64
CA GLY A 195 -13.78 0.91 18.20
C GLY A 195 -15.12 1.59 17.89
N ALA A 196 -16.18 1.32 18.67
CA ALA A 196 -17.50 1.88 18.46
C ALA A 196 -17.54 3.40 18.64
N LYS A 197 -16.80 3.93 19.62
CA LYS A 197 -16.63 5.38 19.81
C LYS A 197 -15.75 6.00 18.72
N LEU A 198 -14.72 5.29 18.23
CA LEU A 198 -13.84 5.78 17.16
C LEU A 198 -14.54 5.86 15.79
N ILE A 199 -15.48 4.95 15.51
CA ILE A 199 -16.26 4.91 14.25
C ILE A 199 -17.60 5.66 14.33
N ASP A 200 -17.81 6.46 15.40
CA ASP A 200 -19.07 7.14 15.73
C ASP A 200 -20.31 6.26 15.50
N ALA A 201 -20.27 5.04 16.04
CA ALA A 201 -21.37 4.11 15.96
C ALA A 201 -22.55 4.62 16.81
N ASP A 202 -23.76 4.58 16.26
CA ASP A 202 -24.97 4.77 17.05
C ASP A 202 -25.05 3.70 18.16
N LEU A 203 -24.97 4.12 19.42
CA LEU A 203 -25.10 3.27 20.60
C LEU A 203 -26.41 3.54 21.37
N GLU A 204 -27.40 4.21 20.78
CA GLU A 204 -28.67 4.50 21.47
C GLU A 204 -29.39 3.20 21.88
N GLY A 205 -29.76 3.12 23.16
CA GLY A 205 -30.44 1.96 23.74
C GLY A 205 -29.52 0.83 24.21
N ILE A 206 -28.18 0.94 24.06
CA ILE A 206 -27.23 -0.06 24.59
C ILE A 206 -26.84 0.31 26.03
N GLU A 207 -27.20 -0.52 27.01
CA GLU A 207 -26.82 -0.34 28.41
C GLU A 207 -25.38 -0.81 28.66
N VAL A 208 -24.45 0.13 28.78
CA VAL A 208 -23.03 -0.13 29.08
C VAL A 208 -22.74 -0.01 30.59
N PRO A 209 -22.17 -1.03 31.25
CA PRO A 209 -21.70 -0.93 32.62
C PRO A 209 -20.60 0.13 32.82
N GLU A 210 -20.66 0.88 33.92
CA GLU A 210 -19.73 1.97 34.27
C GLU A 210 -18.24 1.54 34.22
N GLU A 211 -17.95 0.29 34.64
CA GLU A 211 -16.60 -0.27 34.61
C GLU A 211 -16.05 -0.61 33.21
N ILE A 212 -16.91 -0.71 32.20
CA ILE A 212 -16.54 -0.87 30.78
C ILE A 212 -16.43 0.51 30.13
N ALA A 213 -17.36 1.41 30.44
CA ALA A 213 -17.33 2.79 29.97
C ALA A 213 -16.02 3.50 30.39
N SER A 214 -15.65 3.46 31.68
CA SER A 214 -14.47 4.14 32.20
C SER A 214 -13.16 3.64 31.57
N LEU A 215 -12.98 2.33 31.41
CA LEU A 215 -11.80 1.76 30.73
C LEU A 215 -11.71 2.22 29.27
N THR A 216 -12.86 2.33 28.61
CA THR A 216 -12.95 2.83 27.24
C THR A 216 -12.61 4.32 27.16
N ASP A 217 -13.11 5.14 28.09
CA ASP A 217 -12.85 6.58 28.08
C ASP A 217 -11.37 6.92 28.36
N ASP A 218 -10.70 6.16 29.24
CA ASP A 218 -9.25 6.27 29.45
C ASP A 218 -8.43 5.83 28.21
N GLU A 219 -8.87 4.81 27.47
CA GLU A 219 -8.22 4.36 26.22
C GLU A 219 -8.40 5.37 25.08
N ILE A 220 -9.64 5.83 24.85
CA ILE A 220 -9.96 6.87 23.84
C ILE A 220 -9.13 8.13 24.08
N LYS A 221 -8.92 8.51 25.35
CA LYS A 221 -8.09 9.67 25.69
C LYS A 221 -6.65 9.53 25.18
N LEU A 222 -6.02 8.35 25.31
CA LEU A 222 -4.66 8.12 24.79
C LEU A 222 -4.61 8.14 23.26
N ILE A 223 -5.68 7.65 22.60
CA ILE A 223 -5.85 7.67 21.14
C ILE A 223 -6.00 9.10 20.60
N GLU A 224 -6.70 9.99 21.32
CA GLU A 224 -6.83 11.40 20.97
C GLU A 224 -5.60 12.25 21.36
N GLU A 225 -4.85 11.87 22.41
CA GLU A 225 -3.57 12.53 22.76
C GLU A 225 -2.43 12.16 21.79
N ALA A 226 -2.52 11.01 21.08
CA ALA A 226 -1.71 10.60 19.92
C ALA A 226 -0.17 10.78 20.05
N PHE A 227 0.37 10.63 21.26
CA PHE A 227 1.69 11.17 21.63
C PHE A 227 2.90 10.33 21.17
N ASP A 228 3.13 9.20 21.83
CA ASP A 228 4.31 8.30 21.70
C ASP A 228 3.92 6.96 22.40
N PHE A 229 4.89 6.12 22.78
CA PHE A 229 4.63 4.91 23.56
C PHE A 229 3.99 5.19 24.95
N ALA A 230 2.82 4.59 25.21
CA ALA A 230 2.15 4.61 26.52
C ALA A 230 1.49 3.25 26.85
N ARG A 231 1.08 3.04 28.11
CA ARG A 231 0.45 1.80 28.57
C ARG A 231 -1.06 1.84 28.35
N SER A 232 -1.59 0.94 27.53
CA SER A 232 -3.03 0.78 27.30
C SER A 232 -3.75 0.31 28.59
N PRO A 233 -4.83 1.00 29.03
CA PRO A 233 -5.66 0.53 30.13
C PRO A 233 -6.46 -0.74 29.81
N ILE A 234 -6.76 -1.03 28.53
CA ILE A 234 -7.51 -2.24 28.14
C ILE A 234 -6.57 -3.45 27.94
N LEU A 235 -5.51 -3.29 27.13
CA LEU A 235 -4.56 -4.38 26.82
C LEU A 235 -3.57 -4.64 27.96
N GLY A 236 -3.31 -3.65 28.81
CA GLY A 236 -2.26 -3.74 29.82
C GLY A 236 -0.85 -3.88 29.24
N LYS A 237 -0.62 -3.47 27.98
CA LYS A 237 0.66 -3.48 27.23
C LYS A 237 1.04 -2.08 26.71
N ASP A 238 2.28 -1.91 26.25
CA ASP A 238 2.72 -0.65 25.64
C ASP A 238 2.26 -0.59 24.16
N LEU A 239 1.64 0.53 23.76
CA LEU A 239 1.29 0.83 22.36
C LEU A 239 1.94 2.15 21.93
N ASP A 240 2.34 2.25 20.66
CA ASP A 240 2.73 3.50 20.01
C ASP A 240 1.47 4.30 19.64
N TYR A 241 1.08 5.28 20.46
CA TYR A 241 -0.11 6.09 20.17
C TYR A 241 0.10 7.12 19.06
N SER A 242 1.35 7.39 18.62
CA SER A 242 1.60 8.24 17.45
C SER A 242 0.97 7.67 16.18
N GLN A 243 0.72 6.35 16.16
CA GLN A 243 0.05 5.66 15.05
C GLN A 243 -1.35 6.17 14.76
N PHE A 244 -2.08 6.67 15.77
CA PHE A 244 -3.43 7.22 15.62
C PHE A 244 -3.45 8.62 15.01
N THR A 245 -2.28 9.24 14.77
CA THR A 245 -2.16 10.50 14.02
C THR A 245 -2.71 10.31 12.60
N VAL A 246 -3.87 10.94 12.36
CA VAL A 246 -4.64 10.83 11.12
C VAL A 246 -3.88 11.51 9.98
N ARG A 247 -3.31 10.72 9.06
CA ARG A 247 -2.45 11.19 7.95
C ARG A 247 -2.99 10.81 6.56
N GLY A 248 -2.26 11.16 5.50
CA GLY A 248 -2.62 10.91 4.09
C GLY A 248 -4.06 11.31 3.71
N HIS A 249 -4.94 10.37 3.31
CA HIS A 249 -6.34 10.69 2.98
C HIS A 249 -7.36 10.81 4.07
N TYR A 250 -7.07 10.26 5.24
CA TYR A 250 -7.99 10.37 6.36
C TYR A 250 -7.91 11.79 6.96
N ALA A 251 -6.77 12.48 6.79
CA ALA A 251 -6.63 13.89 7.08
C ALA A 251 -7.57 14.75 6.17
N GLY A 252 -8.44 15.54 6.80
CA GLY A 252 -9.37 16.44 6.13
C GLY A 252 -10.76 15.86 5.81
N ASN A 253 -11.09 14.65 6.29
CA ASN A 253 -12.46 14.12 6.21
C ASN A 253 -12.81 13.31 7.46
N GLU A 254 -13.93 13.65 8.11
CA GLU A 254 -14.34 13.10 9.41
C GLU A 254 -14.57 11.58 9.37
N LYS A 255 -15.43 11.09 8.46
CA LYS A 255 -15.67 9.64 8.27
C LYS A 255 -14.38 8.87 8.02
N LEU A 256 -13.49 9.39 7.17
CA LEU A 256 -12.21 8.74 6.92
C LEU A 256 -11.32 8.78 8.17
N GLY A 257 -11.21 9.89 8.90
CA GLY A 257 -10.48 9.96 10.18
C GLY A 257 -10.97 8.95 11.23
N GLN A 258 -12.29 8.78 11.34
CA GLN A 258 -12.96 7.78 12.18
C GLN A 258 -12.63 6.35 11.76
N TYR A 259 -12.70 6.04 10.45
CA TYR A 259 -12.31 4.75 9.88
C TYR A 259 -10.85 4.40 10.16
N PHE A 260 -9.93 5.34 9.93
CA PHE A 260 -8.50 5.19 10.18
C PHE A 260 -8.21 4.82 11.63
N LYS A 261 -8.70 5.59 12.60
CA LYS A 261 -8.48 5.32 14.02
C LYS A 261 -9.03 3.94 14.43
N THR A 262 -10.19 3.56 13.89
CA THR A 262 -10.83 2.27 14.18
C THR A 262 -10.07 1.08 13.60
N MET A 263 -9.63 1.17 12.34
CA MET A 263 -8.78 0.15 11.72
C MET A 263 -7.41 0.06 12.39
N MET A 264 -6.82 1.18 12.78
CA MET A 264 -5.56 1.19 13.54
C MET A 264 -5.73 0.58 14.93
N TRP A 265 -6.83 0.83 15.64
CA TRP A 265 -7.12 0.17 16.93
C TRP A 265 -7.18 -1.36 16.78
N TYR A 266 -7.88 -1.87 15.77
CA TYR A 266 -7.98 -3.30 15.48
C TYR A 266 -6.70 -3.92 14.86
N GLY A 267 -5.81 -3.08 14.31
CA GLY A 267 -4.55 -3.47 13.70
C GLY A 267 -3.34 -3.46 14.64
N ILE A 268 -3.23 -2.50 15.57
CA ILE A 268 -2.07 -2.45 16.49
C ILE A 268 -2.29 -3.22 17.80
N SER A 269 -3.55 -3.49 18.17
CA SER A 269 -3.90 -4.24 19.38
C SER A 269 -3.71 -5.75 19.21
N GLY A 270 -2.50 -6.24 19.56
CA GLY A 270 -2.12 -7.64 19.47
C GLY A 270 -2.36 -8.45 20.76
N PHE A 271 -2.85 -9.67 20.59
CA PHE A 271 -3.16 -10.64 21.64
C PHE A 271 -2.17 -11.80 21.54
N PRO A 272 -1.16 -11.94 22.41
CA PRO A 272 -0.18 -13.02 22.31
C PRO A 272 -0.82 -14.40 22.49
N VAL A 273 -0.29 -15.42 21.80
CA VAL A 273 -0.64 -16.83 22.05
C VAL A 273 0.20 -17.42 23.20
N PHE A 274 1.41 -16.88 23.41
CA PHE A 274 2.41 -17.38 24.35
C PHE A 274 2.91 -16.28 25.30
N ASP A 275 3.26 -16.65 26.53
CA ASP A 275 3.84 -15.76 27.54
C ASP A 275 5.24 -15.31 27.12
N GLU A 276 5.32 -14.11 26.54
CA GLU A 276 6.53 -13.43 26.06
C GLU A 276 7.63 -13.29 27.14
N THR A 277 7.34 -13.53 28.42
CA THR A 277 8.35 -13.53 29.50
C THR A 277 9.05 -14.87 29.70
N LYS A 278 8.71 -15.91 28.91
CA LYS A 278 9.28 -17.26 28.99
C LYS A 278 10.12 -17.59 27.77
N THR A 279 11.19 -18.36 27.98
CA THR A 279 12.05 -18.89 26.90
C THR A 279 11.53 -20.18 26.29
N GLU A 280 10.66 -20.89 27.02
CA GLU A 280 9.95 -22.08 26.56
C GLU A 280 8.50 -21.68 26.22
N PRO A 281 7.86 -22.29 25.22
CA PRO A 281 6.49 -21.96 24.84
C PRO A 281 5.48 -22.36 25.92
N VAL A 282 5.00 -21.36 26.66
CA VAL A 282 3.91 -21.46 27.66
C VAL A 282 2.76 -20.60 27.16
N LEU A 283 1.54 -21.13 27.11
CA LEU A 283 0.37 -20.38 26.61
C LEU A 283 0.07 -19.16 27.49
N ASP A 284 -0.18 -18.01 26.86
CA ASP A 284 -0.90 -16.91 27.53
C ASP A 284 -2.40 -17.22 27.48
N MET A 285 -2.86 -17.98 28.47
CA MET A 285 -4.27 -18.39 28.57
C MET A 285 -5.24 -17.21 28.77
N ASP A 286 -4.80 -16.03 29.21
CA ASP A 286 -5.66 -14.85 29.32
C ASP A 286 -5.90 -14.25 27.93
N SER A 287 -4.82 -13.93 27.21
CA SER A 287 -4.88 -13.41 25.84
C SER A 287 -5.52 -14.39 24.85
N LEU A 288 -5.20 -15.68 24.95
CA LEU A 288 -5.73 -16.73 24.07
C LEU A 288 -7.21 -17.05 24.35
N THR A 289 -7.67 -16.99 25.61
CA THR A 289 -9.12 -17.11 25.91
C THR A 289 -9.89 -15.95 25.30
N LYS A 290 -9.35 -14.72 25.38
CA LYS A 290 -9.97 -13.53 24.78
C LYS A 290 -10.10 -13.63 23.26
N SER A 291 -9.04 -14.04 22.54
CA SER A 291 -9.10 -14.21 21.08
C SER A 291 -10.08 -15.31 20.65
N MET A 292 -10.14 -16.42 21.40
CA MET A 292 -11.12 -17.49 21.13
C MET A 292 -12.57 -17.04 21.38
N ILE A 293 -12.83 -16.30 22.46
CA ILE A 293 -14.16 -15.71 22.73
C ILE A 293 -14.55 -14.72 21.63
N ILE A 294 -13.67 -13.81 21.24
CA ILE A 294 -13.92 -12.84 20.16
C ILE A 294 -14.27 -13.56 18.85
N THR A 295 -13.57 -14.65 18.54
CA THR A 295 -13.80 -15.47 17.35
C THR A 295 -15.18 -16.15 17.38
N CYS A 296 -15.57 -16.78 18.50
CA CYS A 296 -16.91 -17.35 18.64
C CYS A 296 -18.02 -16.30 18.57
N LEU A 297 -17.87 -15.13 19.22
CA LEU A 297 -18.86 -14.05 19.18
C LEU A 297 -19.07 -13.51 17.76
N LEU A 298 -18.01 -13.44 16.95
CA LEU A 298 -18.11 -13.06 15.54
C LEU A 298 -18.86 -14.11 14.72
N LEU A 299 -18.46 -15.38 14.83
CA LEU A 299 -18.99 -16.48 14.02
C LEU A 299 -20.43 -16.87 14.40
N ASN A 300 -20.91 -16.49 15.58
CA ASN A 300 -22.30 -16.69 16.00
C ASN A 300 -23.32 -15.87 15.20
N ASN A 301 -22.88 -14.82 14.50
CA ASN A 301 -23.76 -13.91 13.77
C ASN A 301 -23.29 -13.79 12.31
N GLU A 302 -24.07 -14.38 11.40
CA GLU A 302 -23.75 -14.47 9.97
C GLU A 302 -23.50 -13.09 9.34
N ASN A 303 -24.22 -12.05 9.75
CA ASN A 303 -23.99 -10.69 9.27
C ASN A 303 -22.65 -10.11 9.74
N ASN A 304 -22.23 -10.42 10.97
CA ASN A 304 -20.95 -9.95 11.50
C ASN A 304 -19.80 -10.62 10.75
N PHE A 305 -19.88 -11.93 10.50
CA PHE A 305 -18.89 -12.62 9.66
C PHE A 305 -18.88 -12.07 8.22
N ILE A 306 -20.03 -11.83 7.60
CA ILE A 306 -20.12 -11.25 6.26
C ILE A 306 -19.50 -9.85 6.21
N ASP A 307 -19.78 -8.96 7.17
CA ASP A 307 -19.17 -7.63 7.20
C ASP A 307 -17.66 -7.70 7.47
N PHE A 308 -17.22 -8.57 8.38
CA PHE A 308 -15.80 -8.86 8.62
C PHE A 308 -15.08 -9.34 7.36
N GLU A 309 -15.61 -10.37 6.70
CA GLU A 309 -15.03 -10.97 5.50
C GLU A 309 -14.97 -9.97 4.35
N ASN A 310 -16.01 -9.16 4.16
CA ASN A 310 -15.99 -8.09 3.16
C ASN A 310 -14.86 -7.08 3.42
N ILE A 311 -14.69 -6.60 4.67
CA ILE A 311 -13.61 -5.65 5.01
C ILE A 311 -12.24 -6.29 4.84
N TYR A 312 -12.07 -7.52 5.34
CA TYR A 312 -10.79 -8.23 5.29
C TYR A 312 -10.39 -8.57 3.85
N ASN A 313 -11.31 -9.10 3.03
CA ASN A 313 -11.05 -9.47 1.63
C ASN A 313 -10.83 -8.24 0.75
N ALA A 314 -11.58 -7.16 0.98
CA ALA A 314 -11.39 -5.88 0.26
C ALA A 314 -9.99 -5.31 0.52
N THR A 315 -9.62 -5.17 1.78
CA THR A 315 -8.29 -4.64 2.13
C THR A 315 -7.16 -5.59 1.76
N ALA A 316 -7.38 -6.92 1.78
CA ALA A 316 -6.39 -7.89 1.33
C ALA A 316 -6.16 -7.93 -0.18
N LEU A 317 -7.17 -7.60 -1.00
CA LEU A 317 -7.01 -7.46 -2.46
C LEU A 317 -6.04 -6.32 -2.82
N TYR A 318 -6.16 -5.18 -2.13
CA TYR A 318 -5.29 -4.03 -2.35
C TYR A 318 -3.91 -4.25 -1.70
N ALA A 319 -3.88 -4.51 -0.39
CA ALA A 319 -2.69 -4.43 0.45
C ALA A 319 -2.06 -5.78 0.86
N GLY A 320 -2.64 -6.91 0.44
CA GLY A 320 -2.23 -8.24 0.88
C GLY A 320 -2.80 -8.67 2.25
N MET A 321 -2.59 -9.95 2.60
CA MET A 321 -2.99 -10.51 3.89
C MET A 321 -2.16 -9.95 5.06
N SER A 322 -2.65 -10.12 6.30
CA SER A 322 -1.80 -10.00 7.49
C SER A 322 -0.92 -11.25 7.65
N ASP A 323 0.24 -11.11 8.31
CA ASP A 323 1.04 -12.23 8.82
C ASP A 323 0.87 -12.48 10.34
N ASP A 324 0.06 -11.65 11.02
CA ASP A 324 -0.53 -12.00 12.32
C ASP A 324 -1.70 -12.99 12.16
N LEU A 325 -2.10 -13.63 13.26
CA LEU A 325 -3.23 -14.56 13.29
C LEU A 325 -4.55 -13.79 13.26
N GLY A 326 -5.46 -14.19 12.38
CA GLY A 326 -6.80 -13.63 12.29
C GLY A 326 -7.88 -14.55 12.85
N ILE A 327 -9.12 -14.23 12.49
CA ILE A 327 -10.32 -15.01 12.81
C ILE A 327 -10.24 -16.44 12.25
N PHE A 328 -9.65 -16.63 11.06
CA PHE A 328 -9.58 -17.94 10.42
C PHE A 328 -8.64 -18.89 11.16
N GLU A 329 -7.46 -18.42 11.55
CA GLU A 329 -6.45 -19.21 12.28
C GLU A 329 -6.95 -19.61 13.67
N ILE A 330 -7.64 -18.70 14.37
CA ILE A 330 -8.23 -18.98 15.68
C ILE A 330 -9.50 -19.84 15.56
N ARG A 331 -10.34 -19.67 14.52
CA ARG A 331 -11.48 -20.57 14.25
C ARG A 331 -11.01 -22.00 14.03
N ASP A 332 -9.96 -22.17 13.24
CA ASP A 332 -9.42 -23.48 12.91
C ASP A 332 -8.75 -24.12 14.14
N LEU A 333 -8.05 -23.33 14.98
CA LEU A 333 -7.58 -23.77 16.30
C LEU A 333 -8.74 -24.26 17.19
N ILE A 334 -9.79 -23.45 17.36
CA ILE A 334 -10.97 -23.83 18.17
C ILE A 334 -11.60 -25.12 17.62
N THR A 335 -11.81 -25.18 16.30
CA THR A 335 -12.43 -26.32 15.62
C THR A 335 -11.65 -27.62 15.86
N LYS A 336 -10.32 -27.56 15.81
CA LYS A 336 -9.46 -28.72 16.07
C LYS A 336 -9.39 -29.13 17.54
N VAL A 337 -9.48 -28.20 18.49
CA VAL A 337 -9.27 -28.47 19.92
C VAL A 337 -10.59 -28.82 20.63
N TYR A 338 -11.65 -28.04 20.37
CA TYR A 338 -12.94 -28.08 21.07
C TYR A 338 -14.12 -28.52 20.18
N GLY A 339 -13.99 -28.38 18.85
CA GLY A 339 -15.08 -28.58 17.88
C GLY A 339 -15.62 -27.26 17.32
N GLN A 340 -16.52 -27.32 16.34
CA GLN A 340 -17.20 -26.13 15.82
C GLN A 340 -18.22 -25.60 16.86
N ASN A 341 -18.31 -24.27 16.99
CA ASN A 341 -19.25 -23.58 17.88
C ASN A 341 -19.31 -24.10 19.34
N PRO A 342 -18.19 -24.19 20.06
CA PRO A 342 -18.16 -24.73 21.42
C PRO A 342 -18.74 -23.76 22.46
N ASP A 343 -19.19 -24.32 23.59
CA ASP A 343 -19.52 -23.52 24.77
C ASP A 343 -18.27 -22.78 25.29
N LEU A 344 -18.37 -21.46 25.45
CA LEU A 344 -17.22 -20.62 25.85
C LEU A 344 -16.59 -21.06 27.17
N ASN A 345 -17.35 -21.70 28.07
CA ASN A 345 -16.83 -22.20 29.34
C ASN A 345 -15.77 -23.31 29.17
N LEU A 346 -15.76 -24.02 28.03
CA LEU A 346 -14.74 -25.04 27.72
C LEU A 346 -13.32 -24.45 27.61
N PHE A 347 -13.19 -23.14 27.33
CA PHE A 347 -11.88 -22.47 27.31
C PHE A 347 -11.23 -22.38 28.71
N LYS A 348 -11.99 -22.61 29.79
CA LYS A 348 -11.47 -22.75 31.16
C LYS A 348 -11.22 -24.21 31.58
N ASP A 349 -11.59 -25.20 30.77
CA ASP A 349 -11.38 -26.60 31.10
C ASP A 349 -9.93 -27.02 30.83
N SER A 350 -9.17 -27.16 31.92
CA SER A 350 -7.78 -27.61 31.93
C SER A 350 -7.51 -28.95 31.23
N SER A 351 -8.52 -29.80 31.00
CA SER A 351 -8.34 -31.07 30.27
C SER A 351 -8.03 -30.88 28.79
N TYR A 352 -8.33 -29.72 28.21
CA TYR A 352 -8.00 -29.37 26.82
C TYR A 352 -6.61 -28.71 26.68
N HIS A 353 -5.95 -28.32 27.78
CA HIS A 353 -4.73 -27.51 27.77
C HIS A 353 -3.61 -28.10 26.89
N ASP A 354 -3.32 -29.40 27.04
CA ASP A 354 -2.18 -30.01 26.34
C ASP A 354 -2.43 -30.14 24.82
N ARG A 355 -3.70 -30.33 24.41
CA ARG A 355 -4.15 -30.31 23.01
C ARG A 355 -4.14 -28.89 22.43
N LEU A 356 -4.53 -27.90 23.23
CA LEU A 356 -4.47 -26.49 22.88
C LEU A 356 -3.01 -26.06 22.64
N LEU A 357 -2.08 -26.50 23.50
CA LEU A 357 -0.65 -26.25 23.33
C LEU A 357 -0.09 -26.92 22.08
N GLU A 358 -0.44 -28.18 21.82
CA GLU A 358 0.00 -28.91 20.61
C GLU A 358 -0.42 -28.20 19.32
N GLU A 359 -1.70 -27.78 19.20
CA GLU A 359 -2.18 -27.06 18.01
C GLU A 359 -1.71 -25.60 17.95
N ALA A 360 -1.56 -24.91 19.09
CA ALA A 360 -1.06 -23.54 19.13
C ALA A 360 0.41 -23.42 18.67
N LEU A 361 1.21 -24.47 18.86
CA LEU A 361 2.57 -24.56 18.32
C LEU A 361 2.60 -24.72 16.79
N LEU A 362 1.51 -25.17 16.16
CA LEU A 362 1.38 -25.33 14.71
C LEU A 362 0.87 -24.05 14.00
N LEU A 363 0.47 -23.02 14.74
CA LEU A 363 0.09 -21.72 14.19
C LEU A 363 1.29 -21.06 13.48
N PRO A 364 1.07 -20.31 12.38
CA PRO A 364 2.13 -19.60 11.68
C PRO A 364 2.77 -18.52 12.56
N GLU A 365 4.04 -18.21 12.31
CA GLU A 365 4.74 -17.09 12.94
C GLU A 365 4.72 -15.88 11.99
N PRO A 366 4.52 -14.65 12.50
CA PRO A 366 4.65 -13.46 11.67
C PRO A 366 6.09 -13.34 11.16
N LYS A 367 6.21 -12.90 9.92
CA LYS A 367 7.47 -12.72 9.19
C LYS A 367 8.12 -11.39 9.56
N ILE A 368 7.31 -10.36 9.82
CA ILE A 368 7.75 -9.05 10.28
C ILE A 368 7.67 -9.02 11.82
N GLN A 369 8.82 -9.01 12.50
CA GLN A 369 8.89 -8.93 13.96
C GLN A 369 9.87 -7.81 14.38
N PRO A 370 9.41 -6.80 15.14
CA PRO A 370 10.26 -5.67 15.52
C PRO A 370 11.15 -5.99 16.73
N GLU A 371 12.47 -5.85 16.56
CA GLU A 371 13.42 -5.90 17.68
C GLU A 371 13.48 -4.54 18.41
N TYR A 372 12.79 -4.41 19.55
CA TYR A 372 12.95 -3.27 20.46
C TYR A 372 13.84 -3.61 21.68
N THR A 373 14.41 -2.58 22.31
CA THR A 373 15.37 -2.74 23.42
C THR A 373 14.96 -2.06 24.73
N LEU A 374 14.05 -1.08 24.71
CA LEU A 374 13.62 -0.31 25.90
C LEU A 374 12.09 -0.26 26.13
N VAL A 375 11.27 -0.81 25.22
CA VAL A 375 9.79 -0.82 25.29
C VAL A 375 9.24 -2.24 25.17
N THR A 376 8.11 -2.53 25.82
CA THR A 376 7.46 -3.85 25.75
C THR A 376 6.32 -3.86 24.73
N ALA A 377 6.67 -3.68 23.46
CA ALA A 377 5.73 -3.88 22.36
C ALA A 377 5.46 -5.38 22.14
N PRO A 378 4.26 -5.78 21.69
CA PRO A 378 3.94 -7.18 21.44
C PRO A 378 4.71 -7.78 20.23
N ALA A 379 5.17 -9.03 20.34
CA ALA A 379 5.90 -9.74 19.28
C ALA A 379 5.55 -11.26 19.21
N GLY A 380 6.07 -11.97 18.20
CA GLY A 380 5.78 -13.40 18.00
C GLY A 380 4.33 -13.69 17.59
N ARG A 381 3.83 -14.91 17.82
CA ARG A 381 2.45 -15.32 17.46
C ARG A 381 1.40 -14.49 18.21
N GLN A 382 0.65 -13.67 17.48
CA GLN A 382 -0.37 -12.77 18.02
C GLN A 382 -1.67 -12.92 17.22
N PHE A 383 -2.82 -12.90 17.89
CA PHE A 383 -4.11 -12.63 17.25
C PHE A 383 -4.35 -11.13 17.14
N ARG A 384 -4.94 -10.69 16.01
CA ARG A 384 -5.41 -9.33 15.78
C ARG A 384 -6.77 -9.38 15.08
N PHE A 385 -7.67 -8.47 15.44
CA PHE A 385 -9.00 -8.43 14.81
C PHE A 385 -8.91 -7.95 13.35
N MET A 386 -8.13 -6.92 13.04
CA MET A 386 -7.83 -6.48 11.66
C MET A 386 -6.33 -6.22 11.51
N GLY A 387 -5.52 -7.28 11.64
CA GLY A 387 -4.05 -7.18 11.63
C GLY A 387 -3.47 -6.44 10.43
N GLN A 388 -2.39 -5.69 10.69
CA GLN A 388 -1.67 -4.91 9.66
C GLN A 388 -1.13 -5.84 8.55
N ARG A 389 -0.95 -5.30 7.34
CA ARG A 389 -0.69 -6.12 6.15
C ARG A 389 0.79 -6.41 5.93
N TYR A 390 1.10 -7.66 5.62
CA TYR A 390 2.45 -8.10 5.31
C TYR A 390 2.92 -7.53 3.96
N SER A 391 4.09 -6.91 3.94
CA SER A 391 4.74 -6.45 2.72
C SER A 391 6.20 -6.91 2.69
N PHE A 392 6.64 -7.45 1.53
CA PHE A 392 7.98 -8.03 1.41
C PHE A 392 9.10 -7.00 1.62
N ASP A 393 8.90 -5.77 1.14
CA ASP A 393 9.84 -4.67 1.38
C ASP A 393 9.95 -4.29 2.86
N ALA A 394 8.87 -4.41 3.65
CA ALA A 394 8.94 -4.23 5.11
C ALA A 394 9.67 -5.39 5.80
N GLU A 395 9.53 -6.63 5.32
CA GLU A 395 10.36 -7.77 5.78
C GLU A 395 11.85 -7.52 5.46
N VAL A 396 12.15 -7.00 4.26
CA VAL A 396 13.51 -6.61 3.85
C VAL A 396 14.08 -5.53 4.74
N MET A 397 13.35 -4.43 4.96
CA MET A 397 13.77 -3.35 5.86
C MET A 397 13.98 -3.86 7.29
N GLN A 398 13.03 -4.62 7.84
CA GLN A 398 13.12 -5.16 9.20
C GLN A 398 14.28 -6.14 9.38
N THR A 399 14.60 -6.95 8.36
CA THR A 399 15.73 -7.90 8.39
C THR A 399 17.10 -7.20 8.22
N LEU A 400 17.12 -6.00 7.64
CA LEU A 400 18.32 -5.20 7.41
C LEU A 400 18.51 -4.07 8.44
N ILE A 401 17.62 -3.94 9.43
CA ILE A 401 17.82 -3.18 10.67
C ILE A 401 18.55 -4.05 11.69
N LYS A 402 19.43 -3.44 12.48
CA LYS A 402 19.83 -3.96 13.79
C LYS A 402 19.88 -2.83 14.82
N PRO A 403 19.13 -2.91 15.95
CA PRO A 403 19.08 -1.84 16.94
C PRO A 403 20.48 -1.39 17.39
N ILE A 404 20.68 -0.08 17.52
CA ILE A 404 21.93 0.61 17.88
C ILE A 404 23.05 0.49 16.81
N ILE A 405 23.18 -0.64 16.10
CA ILE A 405 24.26 -0.91 15.14
C ILE A 405 23.93 -0.34 13.74
N ARG A 406 22.77 -0.70 13.20
CA ARG A 406 22.15 -0.10 11.99
C ARG A 406 20.66 0.13 12.27
N PRO A 407 20.28 1.16 13.03
CA PRO A 407 18.89 1.41 13.40
C PRO A 407 18.03 2.01 12.27
N VAL A 408 18.60 2.27 11.09
CA VAL A 408 17.94 2.96 9.98
C VAL A 408 18.13 2.16 8.68
N PRO A 409 17.06 1.74 7.98
CA PRO A 409 17.14 1.19 6.62
C PRO A 409 17.19 2.31 5.56
N SER A 410 17.24 1.94 4.28
CA SER A 410 17.04 2.84 3.14
C SER A 410 16.16 2.17 2.09
N GLY A 411 15.42 2.91 1.28
CA GLY A 411 14.72 2.38 0.10
C GLY A 411 15.66 1.66 -0.87
N LEU A 412 16.95 2.03 -0.91
CA LEU A 412 17.96 1.29 -1.68
C LEU A 412 18.13 -0.16 -1.17
N ASP A 413 17.87 -0.48 0.10
CA ASP A 413 17.90 -1.86 0.62
C ASP A 413 16.89 -2.73 -0.14
N VAL A 414 15.70 -2.19 -0.42
CA VAL A 414 14.62 -2.87 -1.15
C VAL A 414 15.07 -3.15 -2.59
N ILE A 415 15.59 -2.14 -3.29
CA ILE A 415 16.05 -2.29 -4.68
C ILE A 415 17.28 -3.21 -4.79
N ALA A 416 18.19 -3.18 -3.81
CA ALA A 416 19.31 -4.11 -3.72
C ALA A 416 18.85 -5.55 -3.43
N SER A 417 17.79 -5.75 -2.65
CA SER A 417 17.18 -7.07 -2.38
C SER A 417 16.56 -7.70 -3.64
N PHE A 418 16.12 -6.89 -4.60
CA PHE A 418 15.63 -7.35 -5.91
C PHE A 418 16.76 -7.77 -6.88
N GLY A 419 18.02 -7.70 -6.44
CA GLY A 419 19.19 -8.09 -7.22
C GLY A 419 19.88 -6.95 -7.97
N SER A 420 19.49 -5.68 -7.75
CA SER A 420 20.19 -4.54 -8.36
C SER A 420 21.58 -4.37 -7.73
N ILE A 421 22.61 -4.79 -8.48
CA ILE A 421 24.03 -4.58 -8.13
C ILE A 421 24.30 -3.08 -7.94
N ARG A 422 23.73 -2.24 -8.82
CA ARG A 422 23.96 -0.80 -8.78
C ARG A 422 23.36 -0.13 -7.54
N ALA A 423 22.20 -0.59 -7.05
CA ALA A 423 21.66 -0.10 -5.77
C ALA A 423 22.55 -0.49 -4.57
N GLU A 424 23.19 -1.67 -4.62
CA GLU A 424 24.16 -2.09 -3.61
C GLU A 424 25.44 -1.25 -3.64
N GLU A 425 25.95 -0.89 -4.82
CA GLU A 425 27.09 0.05 -4.94
C GLU A 425 26.76 1.43 -4.33
N LEU A 426 25.54 1.93 -4.54
CA LEU A 426 25.08 3.20 -3.96
C LEU A 426 24.97 3.11 -2.42
N LEU A 427 24.45 2.00 -1.89
CA LEU A 427 24.45 1.71 -0.46
C LEU A 427 25.87 1.71 0.11
N ASP A 428 26.78 0.89 -0.43
CA ASP A 428 28.16 0.78 0.06
C ASP A 428 28.95 2.10 -0.06
N THR A 429 28.66 2.91 -1.08
CA THR A 429 29.33 4.21 -1.29
C THR A 429 28.84 5.28 -0.32
N TYR A 430 27.52 5.48 -0.20
CA TYR A 430 26.93 6.63 0.49
C TYR A 430 26.45 6.31 1.91
N TYR A 431 25.97 5.09 2.16
CA TYR A 431 25.34 4.67 3.43
C TYR A 431 26.21 3.67 4.23
N LYS A 432 27.17 3.00 3.56
CA LYS A 432 28.20 2.12 4.15
C LYS A 432 27.68 1.05 5.12
N PRO A 433 26.57 0.33 4.82
CA PRO A 433 25.94 -0.58 5.78
C PRO A 433 26.87 -1.72 6.22
N LYS A 434 27.77 -2.18 5.33
CA LYS A 434 28.77 -3.23 5.61
C LYS A 434 29.93 -2.77 6.50
N GLU A 435 30.17 -1.46 6.63
CA GLU A 435 31.11 -0.91 7.63
C GLU A 435 30.47 -0.83 9.02
N ALA A 436 29.14 -0.68 9.09
CA ALA A 436 28.38 -0.61 10.33
C ALA A 436 28.03 -1.99 10.91
N TRP A 437 27.64 -2.96 10.06
CA TRP A 437 27.16 -4.27 10.50
C TRP A 437 27.73 -5.42 9.65
N ASP A 438 28.47 -6.32 10.31
CA ASP A 438 29.15 -7.48 9.71
C ASP A 438 28.21 -8.51 9.09
N LYS A 439 26.97 -8.62 9.57
CA LYS A 439 25.93 -9.52 9.02
C LYS A 439 25.05 -8.89 7.93
N TYR A 440 25.24 -7.62 7.57
CA TYR A 440 24.40 -6.99 6.55
C TYR A 440 24.43 -7.76 5.21
N GLU A 441 25.62 -8.20 4.78
CA GLU A 441 25.80 -9.02 3.57
C GLU A 441 25.11 -10.39 3.67
N GLU A 442 25.17 -11.05 4.83
CA GLU A 442 24.49 -12.33 5.09
C GLU A 442 22.97 -12.17 4.95
N ASN A 443 22.42 -11.11 5.54
CA ASN A 443 20.98 -10.82 5.55
C ASN A 443 20.47 -10.31 4.19
N LEU A 444 21.24 -9.49 3.47
CA LEU A 444 20.85 -9.01 2.13
C LEU A 444 20.76 -10.18 1.14
N ASN A 445 21.70 -11.13 1.22
CA ASN A 445 21.66 -12.34 0.39
C ASN A 445 20.55 -13.33 0.82
N LEU A 446 20.17 -13.36 2.10
CA LEU A 446 18.97 -14.07 2.55
C LEU A 446 17.69 -13.47 1.93
N MET A 447 17.58 -12.13 1.88
CA MET A 447 16.44 -11.45 1.25
C MET A 447 16.41 -11.67 -0.26
N ARG A 448 17.56 -11.59 -0.95
CA ARG A 448 17.69 -11.94 -2.38
C ARG A 448 17.25 -13.36 -2.67
N LYS A 449 17.62 -14.32 -1.80
CA LYS A 449 17.18 -15.71 -1.92
C LYS A 449 15.67 -15.83 -1.76
N LYS A 450 15.07 -15.23 -0.73
CA LYS A 450 13.61 -15.18 -0.55
C LYS A 450 12.93 -14.61 -1.80
N GLN A 451 13.39 -13.45 -2.29
CA GLN A 451 12.86 -12.82 -3.49
C GLN A 451 12.85 -13.79 -4.68
N ALA A 452 13.98 -14.44 -4.96
CA ALA A 452 14.13 -15.39 -6.06
C ALA A 452 13.30 -16.68 -5.90
N GLU A 453 12.74 -16.93 -4.71
CA GLU A 453 11.82 -18.04 -4.43
C GLU A 453 10.33 -17.60 -4.53
N ILE A 454 10.01 -16.29 -4.59
CA ILE A 454 8.65 -15.79 -4.82
C ILE A 454 8.24 -16.06 -6.27
N THR A 455 7.19 -16.86 -6.42
CA THR A 455 6.62 -17.26 -7.71
C THR A 455 5.82 -16.15 -8.39
N ASP A 456 5.63 -16.26 -9.71
CA ASP A 456 4.75 -15.39 -10.48
C ASP A 456 3.33 -15.30 -9.90
N ASP A 457 2.79 -16.40 -9.37
CA ASP A 457 1.43 -16.45 -8.84
C ASP A 457 1.34 -15.78 -7.45
N GLU A 458 2.43 -15.81 -6.67
CA GLU A 458 2.56 -15.01 -5.45
C GLU A 458 2.74 -13.52 -5.75
N TRP A 459 3.48 -13.13 -6.81
CA TRP A 459 3.53 -11.72 -7.25
C TRP A 459 2.17 -11.19 -7.71
N LYS A 460 1.30 -12.06 -8.21
CA LYS A 460 -0.06 -11.75 -8.67
C LYS A 460 -1.13 -11.82 -7.56
N SER A 461 -0.78 -12.17 -6.31
CA SER A 461 -1.77 -12.46 -5.27
C SER A 461 -2.61 -11.25 -4.82
N ASP A 462 -2.06 -10.05 -4.95
CA ASP A 462 -2.67 -8.77 -4.56
C ASP A 462 -2.03 -7.62 -5.36
N LEU A 463 -2.69 -6.45 -5.33
CA LEU A 463 -2.28 -5.30 -6.12
C LEU A 463 -0.97 -4.68 -5.62
N TYR A 464 -0.72 -4.67 -4.30
CA TYR A 464 0.53 -4.21 -3.70
C TYR A 464 1.73 -5.00 -4.23
N LYS A 465 1.68 -6.34 -4.20
CA LYS A 465 2.77 -7.18 -4.73
C LYS A 465 2.94 -6.99 -6.24
N GLY A 466 1.86 -6.89 -7.01
CA GLY A 466 1.96 -6.68 -8.46
C GLY A 466 2.55 -5.32 -8.83
N TRP A 467 2.28 -4.27 -8.05
CA TRP A 467 2.93 -2.96 -8.22
C TRP A 467 4.41 -3.02 -7.78
N LEU A 468 4.73 -3.69 -6.66
CA LEU A 468 6.12 -3.92 -6.25
C LEU A 468 6.93 -4.74 -7.28
N TRP A 469 6.28 -5.70 -7.96
CA TRP A 469 6.82 -6.47 -9.09
C TRP A 469 7.03 -5.62 -10.36
N SER A 470 6.26 -4.54 -10.52
CA SER A 470 6.43 -3.54 -11.58
C SER A 470 7.58 -2.58 -11.25
N ILE A 471 7.69 -2.13 -9.99
CA ILE A 471 8.80 -1.32 -9.47
C ILE A 471 10.14 -2.06 -9.63
N LYS A 472 10.16 -3.39 -9.40
CA LYS A 472 11.33 -4.22 -9.69
C LYS A 472 11.78 -4.12 -11.15
N SER A 473 10.85 -4.15 -12.11
CA SER A 473 11.15 -4.03 -13.55
C SER A 473 11.54 -2.60 -13.98
N ALA A 474 11.11 -1.58 -13.25
CA ALA A 474 11.57 -0.21 -13.45
C ALA A 474 13.05 -0.02 -13.07
N ALA A 475 13.58 -0.81 -12.12
CA ALA A 475 14.96 -0.73 -11.63
C ALA A 475 16.01 -1.50 -12.47
N VAL A 476 15.63 -2.04 -13.64
CA VAL A 476 16.52 -2.85 -14.50
C VAL A 476 17.56 -1.96 -15.22
N SER A 477 18.79 -2.46 -15.34
CA SER A 477 19.85 -1.84 -16.16
C SER A 477 19.84 -2.37 -17.59
N PHE A 478 20.08 -1.49 -18.56
CA PHE A 478 20.13 -1.81 -19.99
C PHE A 478 21.52 -1.57 -20.63
N GLU A 479 22.55 -1.28 -19.84
CA GLU A 479 23.90 -0.89 -20.32
C GLU A 479 24.48 -1.90 -21.34
N ASP A 480 24.53 -3.18 -20.96
CA ASP A 480 25.03 -4.27 -21.81
C ASP A 480 24.05 -4.74 -22.89
N MET A 481 22.80 -4.25 -22.91
CA MET A 481 21.77 -4.75 -23.82
C MET A 481 21.90 -4.13 -25.23
N GLU A 482 22.39 -4.93 -26.19
CA GLU A 482 22.43 -4.51 -27.60
C GLU A 482 21.02 -4.28 -28.17
N GLY A 483 20.92 -3.32 -29.10
CA GLY A 483 19.66 -2.91 -29.73
C GLY A 483 18.77 -1.97 -28.90
N MET A 484 19.09 -1.69 -27.64
CA MET A 484 18.41 -0.65 -26.85
C MET A 484 18.88 0.78 -27.24
N PRO A 485 18.03 1.82 -27.10
CA PRO A 485 18.38 3.22 -27.36
C PRO A 485 19.63 3.68 -26.60
N SER A 486 20.47 4.52 -27.23
CA SER A 486 21.76 4.94 -26.67
C SER A 486 21.65 5.63 -25.31
N PHE A 487 20.59 6.42 -25.07
CA PHE A 487 20.36 7.07 -23.79
C PHE A 487 20.08 6.10 -22.63
N MET A 488 19.57 4.89 -22.91
CA MET A 488 19.31 3.86 -21.88
C MET A 488 20.56 3.06 -21.50
N ARG A 489 21.61 3.14 -22.32
CA ARG A 489 22.77 2.24 -22.26
C ARG A 489 23.96 2.83 -21.50
N ASN A 490 23.70 3.55 -20.41
CA ASN A 490 24.73 4.13 -19.57
C ASN A 490 24.33 4.15 -18.08
N GLN A 491 25.35 4.21 -17.21
CA GLN A 491 25.23 4.19 -15.76
C GLN A 491 24.32 5.30 -15.18
N LYS A 492 24.25 6.49 -15.80
CA LYS A 492 23.34 7.57 -15.35
C LYS A 492 21.88 7.20 -15.62
N TRP A 493 21.59 6.44 -16.68
CA TRP A 493 20.25 5.90 -16.91
C TRP A 493 19.93 4.74 -15.94
N THR A 494 20.91 3.92 -15.56
CA THR A 494 20.70 2.94 -14.46
C THR A 494 20.40 3.66 -13.12
N ASP A 495 21.10 4.75 -12.81
CA ASP A 495 20.81 5.58 -11.63
C ASP A 495 19.41 6.26 -11.74
N LYS A 496 19.01 6.73 -12.93
CA LYS A 496 17.64 7.21 -13.22
C LYS A 496 16.61 6.11 -12.98
N ASN A 497 16.85 4.89 -13.47
CA ASN A 497 15.92 3.76 -13.32
C ASN A 497 15.71 3.38 -11.85
N ILE A 498 16.78 3.39 -11.04
CA ILE A 498 16.69 3.24 -9.58
C ILE A 498 15.87 4.39 -8.97
N HIS A 499 16.03 5.63 -9.43
CA HIS A 499 15.22 6.76 -8.98
C HIS A 499 13.75 6.68 -9.41
N THR A 500 13.44 6.20 -10.61
CA THR A 500 12.05 5.91 -11.05
C THR A 500 11.41 4.88 -10.12
N ALA A 501 12.13 3.79 -9.84
CA ALA A 501 11.67 2.74 -8.93
C ALA A 501 11.48 3.25 -7.49
N LEU A 502 12.40 4.06 -6.97
CA LEU A 502 12.28 4.66 -5.62
C LEU A 502 11.21 5.75 -5.53
N GLY A 503 11.01 6.53 -6.59
CA GLY A 503 9.92 7.50 -6.68
C GLY A 503 8.56 6.82 -6.65
N SER A 504 8.37 5.76 -7.45
CA SER A 504 7.16 4.93 -7.38
C SER A 504 7.06 4.08 -6.11
N TYR A 505 8.17 3.81 -5.42
CA TYR A 505 8.14 3.17 -4.09
C TYR A 505 7.70 4.16 -3.01
N ALA A 506 8.09 5.43 -3.08
CA ALA A 506 7.52 6.48 -2.23
C ALA A 506 6.02 6.67 -2.49
N GLU A 507 5.57 6.60 -3.74
CA GLU A 507 4.14 6.55 -4.05
C GLU A 507 3.50 5.29 -3.47
N LEU A 508 4.02 4.09 -3.74
CA LEU A 508 3.51 2.83 -3.19
C LEU A 508 3.43 2.85 -1.66
N LYS A 509 4.37 3.47 -0.94
CA LYS A 509 4.33 3.57 0.54
C LYS A 509 3.54 4.79 1.05
N HIS A 510 3.16 5.74 0.20
CA HIS A 510 2.18 6.79 0.50
C HIS A 510 0.75 6.32 0.30
N ASP A 511 0.51 5.72 -0.88
CA ASP A 511 -0.51 4.69 -1.11
C ASP A 511 -0.34 3.48 -0.19
N SER A 512 0.67 3.44 0.69
CA SER A 512 0.90 2.53 1.82
C SER A 512 0.09 2.79 3.10
N ILE A 513 -0.11 4.08 3.42
CA ILE A 513 0.08 4.49 4.83
C ILE A 513 -1.21 4.53 5.66
N LEU A 514 -2.35 4.65 4.99
CA LEU A 514 -3.35 3.57 4.93
C LEU A 514 -4.06 3.59 3.55
N TYR A 515 -3.34 3.98 2.47
CA TYR A 515 -3.66 3.75 1.04
C TYR A 515 -4.57 4.79 0.27
N MET A 516 -4.02 5.83 -0.44
CA MET A 516 -4.56 7.25 -0.54
C MET A 516 -4.02 8.17 -1.73
N LYS A 517 -4.66 9.08 -2.54
CA LYS A 517 -5.76 10.12 -2.43
C LYS A 517 -5.88 11.08 -3.71
N GLN A 518 -6.93 11.95 -3.83
CA GLN A 518 -6.97 13.41 -4.24
C GLN A 518 -7.67 13.99 -5.58
N SER A 519 -7.83 15.36 -5.73
CA SER A 519 -8.61 16.33 -6.67
C SER A 519 -7.99 16.96 -7.98
N GLY A 520 -8.73 17.81 -8.72
CA GLY A 520 -8.34 18.52 -9.96
C GLY A 520 -9.25 19.72 -10.35
N ALA A 521 -9.14 20.28 -11.57
CA ALA A 521 -10.05 21.32 -12.12
C ALA A 521 -9.99 21.58 -13.66
N GLU A 522 -11.16 21.53 -14.31
CA GLU A 522 -11.66 22.23 -15.55
C GLU A 522 -10.82 22.28 -16.87
N MET A 523 -11.33 21.58 -17.92
CA MET A 523 -10.81 21.62 -19.30
C MET A 523 -11.21 22.85 -20.14
N GLY A 524 -10.33 23.26 -21.08
CA GLY A 524 -10.61 24.23 -22.15
C GLY A 524 -10.19 23.77 -23.55
N GLY A 525 -11.13 23.78 -24.52
CA GLY A 525 -10.90 23.25 -25.88
C GLY A 525 -10.28 24.23 -26.88
N GLY A 526 -9.36 23.73 -27.72
CA GLY A 526 -8.67 24.47 -28.78
C GLY A 526 -8.80 23.84 -30.18
N LEU A 527 -8.23 24.51 -31.19
CA LEU A 527 -8.21 24.04 -32.59
C LEU A 527 -7.18 22.90 -32.79
N GLU A 528 -7.38 22.08 -33.84
CA GLU A 528 -6.48 20.98 -34.20
C GLU A 528 -5.06 21.49 -34.54
N PRO A 529 -4.01 21.08 -33.81
CA PRO A 529 -2.62 21.45 -34.06
C PRO A 529 -1.90 20.42 -34.95
N ILE A 530 -0.71 20.78 -35.45
CA ILE A 530 0.20 19.83 -36.07
C ILE A 530 0.74 18.89 -34.98
N THR A 531 0.45 17.60 -35.11
CA THR A 531 0.90 16.59 -34.12
C THR A 531 2.38 16.25 -34.38
N PRO A 532 3.31 16.54 -33.45
CA PRO A 532 4.71 16.13 -33.55
C PRO A 532 4.87 14.61 -33.42
N TYR A 533 6.05 14.08 -33.74
CA TYR A 533 6.39 12.71 -33.32
C TYR A 533 6.62 12.69 -31.80
N ASN A 534 5.94 11.78 -31.13
CA ASN A 534 6.12 11.51 -29.70
C ASN A 534 6.89 10.20 -29.50
N TYR A 535 7.36 9.97 -28.28
CA TYR A 535 8.17 8.79 -27.93
C TYR A 535 7.77 8.23 -26.56
N VAL A 536 7.86 6.91 -26.38
CA VAL A 536 7.62 6.24 -25.08
C VAL A 536 8.95 5.73 -24.51
N GLU A 537 9.14 5.82 -23.18
CA GLU A 537 10.30 5.20 -22.52
C GLU A 537 10.17 3.67 -22.58
N PRO A 538 10.97 2.94 -23.37
CA PRO A 538 10.52 1.64 -23.88
C PRO A 538 10.78 0.47 -22.90
N ASN A 539 10.01 0.42 -21.81
CA ASN A 539 10.01 -0.65 -20.81
C ASN A 539 8.72 -1.49 -20.93
N VAL A 540 8.69 -2.37 -21.94
CA VAL A 540 7.55 -3.23 -22.30
C VAL A 540 7.03 -4.05 -21.11
N GLU A 541 7.92 -4.54 -20.24
CA GLU A 541 7.53 -5.35 -19.07
C GLU A 541 6.71 -4.54 -18.06
N VAL A 542 7.10 -3.28 -17.78
CA VAL A 542 6.34 -2.43 -16.84
C VAL A 542 4.94 -2.13 -17.39
N TYR A 543 4.82 -1.77 -18.67
CA TYR A 543 3.50 -1.50 -19.27
C TYR A 543 2.61 -2.75 -19.31
N ALA A 544 3.17 -3.93 -19.60
CA ALA A 544 2.44 -5.20 -19.52
C ALA A 544 1.92 -5.49 -18.11
N LYS A 545 2.73 -5.25 -17.07
CA LYS A 545 2.32 -5.43 -15.66
C LYS A 545 1.28 -4.42 -15.19
N LEU A 546 1.42 -3.14 -15.58
CA LEU A 546 0.44 -2.10 -15.25
C LEU A 546 -0.91 -2.34 -15.95
N LYS A 547 -0.90 -2.85 -17.19
CA LYS A 547 -2.11 -3.33 -17.88
C LYS A 547 -2.75 -4.49 -17.12
N TRP A 548 -1.99 -5.55 -16.83
CA TRP A 548 -2.48 -6.73 -16.12
C TRP A 548 -3.03 -6.39 -14.73
N LEU A 549 -2.40 -5.46 -13.99
CA LEU A 549 -2.90 -4.98 -12.71
C LEU A 549 -4.29 -4.38 -12.81
N ALA A 550 -4.57 -3.58 -13.85
CA ALA A 550 -5.89 -3.00 -14.09
C ALA A 550 -6.91 -4.08 -14.52
N GLU A 551 -6.52 -5.02 -15.39
CA GLU A 551 -7.37 -6.15 -15.81
C GLU A 551 -7.74 -7.07 -14.62
N ASN A 552 -6.76 -7.39 -13.75
CA ASN A 552 -6.96 -8.12 -12.51
C ASN A 552 -7.85 -7.35 -11.53
N THR A 553 -7.58 -6.06 -11.29
CA THR A 553 -8.42 -5.22 -10.40
C THR A 553 -9.88 -5.26 -10.85
N LYS A 554 -10.14 -5.12 -12.17
CA LYS A 554 -11.49 -5.19 -12.73
C LYS A 554 -12.15 -6.54 -12.46
N ALA A 555 -11.48 -7.64 -12.81
CA ALA A 555 -12.01 -8.99 -12.64
C ALA A 555 -12.30 -9.37 -11.17
N GLN A 556 -11.39 -9.02 -10.25
CA GLN A 556 -11.57 -9.34 -8.82
C GLN A 556 -12.71 -8.53 -8.19
N LEU A 557 -12.92 -7.27 -8.61
CA LEU A 557 -14.04 -6.44 -8.15
C LEU A 557 -15.38 -6.90 -8.76
N GLU A 558 -15.41 -7.30 -10.03
CA GLU A 558 -16.61 -7.87 -10.68
C GLU A 558 -17.07 -9.15 -9.99
N ALA A 559 -16.15 -10.10 -9.74
CA ALA A 559 -16.47 -11.39 -9.10
C ALA A 559 -17.05 -11.26 -7.67
N ARG A 560 -16.81 -10.13 -7.00
CA ARG A 560 -17.30 -9.84 -5.64
C ARG A 560 -18.55 -8.95 -5.63
N ASN A 561 -19.08 -8.54 -6.80
CA ASN A 561 -20.12 -7.51 -6.94
C ASN A 561 -19.72 -6.14 -6.37
N MET A 562 -18.42 -5.83 -6.40
CA MET A 562 -17.83 -4.60 -5.85
C MET A 562 -17.41 -3.59 -6.92
N LEU A 563 -17.35 -3.99 -8.20
CA LEU A 563 -17.11 -3.05 -9.30
C LEU A 563 -18.35 -2.16 -9.49
N LYS A 564 -18.15 -0.84 -9.38
CA LYS A 564 -19.11 0.18 -9.80
C LYS A 564 -18.83 0.58 -11.25
N ASP A 565 -19.88 0.90 -12.01
CA ASP A 565 -19.79 1.30 -13.43
C ASP A 565 -18.74 2.40 -13.66
N GLU A 566 -18.66 3.39 -12.78
CA GLU A 566 -17.71 4.51 -12.93
C GLU A 566 -16.24 4.11 -12.66
N ILE A 567 -15.99 3.07 -11.85
CA ILE A 567 -14.65 2.50 -11.67
C ILE A 567 -14.30 1.56 -12.83
N GLY A 568 -15.27 0.81 -13.35
CA GLY A 568 -15.09 0.00 -14.57
C GLY A 568 -14.63 0.83 -15.76
N GLN A 569 -15.25 2.00 -15.97
CA GLN A 569 -14.88 2.93 -17.04
C GLN A 569 -13.48 3.52 -16.88
N VAL A 570 -13.04 3.82 -15.65
CA VAL A 570 -11.67 4.28 -15.38
C VAL A 570 -10.66 3.16 -15.66
N LEU A 571 -10.94 1.94 -15.21
CA LEU A 571 -10.10 0.77 -15.49
C LEU A 571 -9.96 0.51 -16.99
N ASP A 572 -11.05 0.57 -17.77
CA ASP A 572 -10.99 0.42 -19.23
C ASP A 572 -10.13 1.49 -19.92
N GLN A 573 -10.11 2.73 -19.40
CA GLN A 573 -9.23 3.80 -19.92
C GLN A 573 -7.76 3.53 -19.58
N ILE A 574 -7.46 3.09 -18.35
CA ILE A 574 -6.10 2.73 -17.92
C ILE A 574 -5.58 1.54 -18.72
N ILE A 575 -6.40 0.50 -18.92
CA ILE A 575 -6.06 -0.67 -19.74
C ILE A 575 -5.71 -0.24 -21.17
N LYS A 576 -6.49 0.65 -21.80
CA LYS A 576 -6.18 1.19 -23.12
C LYS A 576 -4.85 1.95 -23.13
N ILE A 577 -4.59 2.82 -22.15
CA ILE A 577 -3.36 3.61 -22.07
C ILE A 577 -2.14 2.68 -21.95
N GLN A 578 -2.15 1.74 -21.01
CA GLN A 578 -1.01 0.84 -20.78
C GLN A 578 -0.79 -0.11 -21.98
N ASP A 579 -1.86 -0.56 -22.66
CA ASP A 579 -1.75 -1.32 -23.92
C ASP A 579 -1.11 -0.50 -25.04
N THR A 580 -1.51 0.77 -25.21
CA THR A 580 -0.90 1.68 -26.19
C THR A 580 0.60 1.90 -25.89
N LEU A 581 0.98 2.15 -24.64
CA LEU A 581 2.40 2.34 -24.26
C LEU A 581 3.22 1.06 -24.48
N MET A 582 2.68 -0.11 -24.17
CA MET A 582 3.29 -1.41 -24.42
C MET A 582 3.51 -1.66 -25.92
N VAL A 583 2.47 -1.46 -26.75
CA VAL A 583 2.51 -1.68 -28.21
C VAL A 583 3.45 -0.69 -28.90
N VAL A 584 3.44 0.58 -28.50
CA VAL A 584 4.37 1.60 -29.01
C VAL A 584 5.81 1.27 -28.63
N SER A 585 6.09 0.89 -27.37
CA SER A 585 7.43 0.49 -26.93
C SER A 585 8.00 -0.66 -27.78
N VAL A 586 7.19 -1.68 -28.08
CA VAL A 586 7.60 -2.78 -28.97
C VAL A 586 7.90 -2.29 -30.38
N LYS A 587 7.11 -1.35 -30.93
CA LYS A 587 7.34 -0.76 -32.25
C LYS A 587 8.63 0.06 -32.30
N GLU A 588 8.85 0.94 -31.34
CA GLU A 588 10.04 1.78 -31.23
C GLU A 588 11.31 0.92 -31.12
N LEU A 589 11.31 -0.09 -30.24
CA LEU A 589 12.44 -1.02 -30.08
C LEU A 589 12.73 -1.86 -31.33
N THR A 590 11.75 -2.07 -32.20
CA THR A 590 11.89 -2.88 -33.43
C THR A 590 11.95 -2.04 -34.72
N ASN A 591 12.11 -0.71 -34.60
CA ASN A 591 12.11 0.26 -35.71
C ASN A 591 10.83 0.20 -36.60
N GLN A 592 9.69 -0.20 -36.04
CA GLN A 592 8.40 -0.15 -36.72
C GLN A 592 7.77 1.24 -36.60
N ALA A 593 7.04 1.67 -37.63
CA ALA A 593 6.33 2.95 -37.59
C ALA A 593 5.11 2.88 -36.66
N ILE A 594 4.99 3.85 -35.75
CA ILE A 594 3.73 4.14 -35.04
C ILE A 594 2.70 4.72 -36.02
N THR A 595 1.41 4.43 -35.78
CA THR A 595 0.31 4.95 -36.58
C THR A 595 -0.07 6.38 -36.16
N GLU A 596 -0.84 7.07 -37.01
CA GLU A 596 -1.38 8.40 -36.69
C GLU A 596 -2.30 8.38 -35.46
N GLU A 597 -3.10 7.31 -35.28
CA GLU A 597 -3.98 7.14 -34.11
C GLU A 597 -3.18 6.92 -32.82
N GLU A 598 -2.17 6.04 -32.85
CA GLU A 598 -1.27 5.84 -31.71
C GLU A 598 -0.53 7.13 -31.35
N ASN A 599 0.09 7.81 -32.32
CA ASN A 599 0.82 9.05 -32.06
C ASN A 599 -0.09 10.17 -31.54
N LEU A 600 -1.37 10.20 -31.93
CA LEU A 600 -2.38 11.13 -31.42
C LEU A 600 -2.86 10.78 -30.01
N ASP A 601 -2.93 9.49 -29.65
CA ASP A 601 -3.18 9.06 -28.27
C ASP A 601 -2.01 9.44 -27.36
N LEU A 602 -0.76 9.24 -27.79
CA LEU A 602 0.43 9.72 -27.06
C LEU A 602 0.41 11.25 -26.89
N TYR A 603 0.06 12.00 -27.94
CA TYR A 603 -0.04 13.46 -27.89
C TYR A 603 -1.14 13.96 -26.93
N ARG A 604 -2.18 13.16 -26.70
CA ARG A 604 -3.29 13.46 -25.78
C ARG A 604 -3.09 12.92 -24.36
N TYR A 605 -1.98 12.21 -24.10
CA TYR A 605 -1.72 11.48 -22.86
C TYR A 605 -1.98 12.30 -21.58
N GLY A 606 -1.51 13.55 -21.51
CA GLY A 606 -1.76 14.43 -20.35
C GLY A 606 -3.26 14.64 -20.09
N GLY A 607 -4.03 14.99 -21.13
CA GLY A 607 -5.48 15.18 -21.03
C GLY A 607 -6.28 13.89 -20.81
N MET A 608 -5.72 12.72 -21.14
CA MET A 608 -6.33 11.44 -20.73
C MET A 608 -6.16 11.19 -19.24
N ILE A 609 -4.99 11.50 -18.68
CA ILE A 609 -4.73 11.39 -17.23
C ILE A 609 -5.63 12.37 -16.47
N ASP A 610 -5.74 13.63 -16.91
CA ASP A 610 -6.69 14.61 -16.35
C ASP A 610 -8.15 14.11 -16.41
N SER A 611 -8.59 13.52 -17.52
CA SER A 611 -9.94 12.95 -17.60
C SER A 611 -10.17 11.81 -16.60
N ILE A 612 -9.18 10.94 -16.37
CA ILE A 612 -9.25 9.84 -15.39
C ILE A 612 -9.32 10.41 -13.96
N ILE A 613 -8.46 11.37 -13.66
CA ILE A 613 -8.40 12.18 -12.43
C ILE A 613 -9.78 12.77 -12.11
N GLN A 614 -10.36 13.54 -13.03
CA GLN A 614 -11.65 14.22 -12.83
C GLN A 614 -12.81 13.25 -12.60
N ILE A 615 -12.84 12.09 -13.28
CA ILE A 615 -13.89 11.07 -13.10
C ILE A 615 -13.85 10.51 -11.68
N MET A 616 -12.69 10.06 -11.20
CA MET A 616 -12.56 9.50 -9.85
C MET A 616 -12.90 10.53 -8.76
N GLN A 617 -12.54 11.79 -8.99
CA GLN A 617 -12.77 12.87 -8.04
C GLN A 617 -14.24 13.25 -7.95
N MET A 618 -14.94 13.33 -9.08
CA MET A 618 -16.39 13.52 -9.09
C MET A 618 -17.09 12.40 -8.31
N ASN A 619 -16.61 11.16 -8.38
CA ASN A 619 -17.16 10.04 -7.61
C ASN A 619 -16.90 10.18 -6.10
N LEU A 620 -15.70 10.62 -5.70
CA LEU A 620 -15.39 10.91 -4.29
C LEU A 620 -16.24 12.06 -3.75
N ILE A 621 -16.35 13.17 -4.47
CA ILE A 621 -17.17 14.34 -4.09
C ILE A 621 -18.65 13.95 -3.91
N ARG A 622 -19.20 13.08 -4.77
CA ARG A 622 -20.57 12.52 -4.61
C ARG A 622 -20.76 11.74 -3.31
N HIS A 623 -19.69 11.21 -2.72
CA HIS A 623 -19.69 10.51 -1.44
C HIS A 623 -19.27 11.39 -0.25
N GLY A 624 -19.30 12.72 -0.39
CA GLY A 624 -19.02 13.66 0.71
C GLY A 624 -17.54 13.76 1.10
N VAL A 625 -16.65 13.31 0.22
CA VAL A 625 -15.20 13.37 0.42
C VAL A 625 -14.67 14.70 -0.09
N ASP A 626 -14.00 15.47 0.77
CA ASP A 626 -13.11 16.51 0.25
C ASP A 626 -11.98 15.85 -0.53
N THR A 627 -11.89 16.24 -1.80
CA THR A 627 -10.75 15.97 -2.65
C THR A 627 -9.75 17.12 -2.57
N SER A 628 -10.24 18.36 -2.36
CA SER A 628 -9.71 19.63 -2.89
C SER A 628 -8.22 19.85 -2.66
N ASN A 629 -7.68 19.31 -1.57
CA ASN A 629 -6.28 19.36 -1.16
C ASN A 629 -5.25 18.77 -2.16
N ASP A 630 -5.67 18.42 -3.38
CA ASP A 630 -4.78 18.12 -4.50
C ASP A 630 -4.55 19.32 -5.38
N PHE A 631 -3.28 19.67 -5.43
CA PHE A 631 -2.78 20.64 -6.37
C PHE A 631 -1.39 20.23 -6.83
N THR A 632 -0.88 19.05 -6.43
CA THR A 632 0.55 18.72 -6.55
C THR A 632 0.86 17.24 -6.38
N THR A 633 1.90 16.74 -7.06
CA THR A 633 2.49 15.40 -6.83
C THR A 633 3.24 15.27 -5.51
N ALA A 634 3.36 16.35 -4.72
CA ALA A 634 4.18 16.35 -3.52
C ALA A 634 3.50 15.61 -2.35
N LEU A 635 4.09 14.47 -1.96
CA LEU A 635 3.58 13.52 -0.96
C LEU A 635 4.71 12.94 -0.09
N ILE A 636 4.39 12.47 1.12
CA ILE A 636 5.36 11.98 2.10
C ILE A 636 4.81 10.85 2.99
N ALA A 637 5.65 9.85 3.28
CA ALA A 637 5.27 8.64 3.99
C ALA A 637 6.35 8.17 4.98
N ASP A 638 5.94 7.91 6.23
CA ASP A 638 6.75 7.21 7.22
C ASP A 638 6.82 5.70 6.90
N VAL A 639 8.04 5.15 6.83
CA VAL A 639 8.29 3.73 6.45
C VAL A 639 9.06 2.92 7.48
N SER A 640 9.66 3.56 8.49
CA SER A 640 10.31 2.87 9.61
C SER A 640 10.24 3.70 10.90
N THR A 641 10.07 3.04 12.04
CA THR A 641 9.98 3.68 13.36
C THR A 641 11.18 3.28 14.23
N ILE A 642 11.95 4.27 14.67
CA ILE A 642 13.10 4.11 15.56
C ILE A 642 12.63 4.43 16.98
N ALA A 643 12.34 3.38 17.74
CA ALA A 643 11.93 3.52 19.14
C ALA A 643 13.05 4.16 20.01
N PRO A 644 12.69 4.89 21.09
CA PRO A 644 13.66 5.57 21.96
C PRO A 644 14.79 4.66 22.44
N ASN A 645 16.03 5.14 22.34
CA ASN A 645 17.26 4.42 22.70
C ASN A 645 18.42 5.40 23.04
N SER A 646 19.62 4.88 23.28
CA SER A 646 20.79 5.67 23.70
C SER A 646 21.37 6.60 22.62
N LEU A 647 21.04 6.40 21.35
CA LEU A 647 21.41 7.27 20.23
C LEU A 647 20.25 8.20 19.82
N PHE A 648 19.01 7.71 19.92
CA PHE A 648 17.78 8.44 19.59
C PHE A 648 16.92 8.59 20.85
N PRO A 649 17.04 9.69 21.62
CA PRO A 649 16.43 9.81 22.96
C PRO A 649 14.90 10.01 22.96
N LYS A 650 14.26 10.02 21.78
CA LYS A 650 12.80 10.03 21.56
C LYS A 650 12.47 9.30 20.25
N GLY A 651 11.19 9.03 19.98
CA GLY A 651 10.76 8.47 18.70
C GLY A 651 11.31 9.27 17.51
N THR A 652 11.83 8.55 16.52
CA THR A 652 12.39 9.10 15.28
C THR A 652 11.92 8.25 14.11
N TYR A 653 11.63 8.85 12.96
CA TYR A 653 10.90 8.21 11.86
C TYR A 653 11.68 8.35 10.56
N LEU A 654 11.72 7.29 9.75
CA LEU A 654 12.25 7.37 8.39
C LEU A 654 11.12 7.78 7.44
N GLU A 655 11.24 8.99 6.89
CA GLU A 655 10.34 9.56 5.91
C GLU A 655 10.89 9.32 4.50
N ILE A 656 10.03 8.93 3.57
CA ILE A 656 10.30 8.98 2.13
C ILE A 656 9.21 9.77 1.41
N GLY A 657 9.53 10.47 0.33
CA GLY A 657 8.54 11.31 -0.35
C GLY A 657 8.95 11.80 -1.72
N ASN A 658 7.97 12.30 -2.46
CA ASN A 658 8.16 12.98 -3.74
C ASN A 658 7.90 14.49 -3.58
N GLY A 659 8.70 15.32 -4.24
CA GLY A 659 8.43 16.75 -4.41
C GLY A 659 7.67 17.07 -5.71
N LEU A 660 7.79 18.32 -6.16
CA LEU A 660 7.35 18.74 -7.50
C LEU A 660 8.04 17.94 -8.62
N PRO A 661 7.42 17.70 -9.78
CA PRO A 661 8.01 16.87 -10.83
C PRO A 661 9.35 17.44 -11.34
N CYS A 662 10.33 16.56 -11.53
CA CYS A 662 11.54 16.90 -12.29
C CYS A 662 11.25 16.81 -13.79
N GLU A 663 12.00 17.55 -14.60
CA GLU A 663 11.81 17.57 -16.06
C GLU A 663 12.97 16.85 -16.75
N ILE A 664 12.66 15.90 -17.64
CA ILE A 664 13.65 15.23 -18.48
C ILE A 664 13.52 15.69 -19.93
N TYR A 665 14.67 15.91 -20.58
CA TYR A 665 14.77 16.13 -22.02
C TYR A 665 15.62 15.00 -22.63
N VAL A 666 15.07 14.28 -23.61
CA VAL A 666 15.70 13.08 -24.21
C VAL A 666 15.83 13.24 -25.72
N VAL A 667 16.98 12.88 -26.29
CA VAL A 667 17.15 12.80 -27.74
C VAL A 667 16.54 11.50 -28.26
N CYS A 668 15.41 11.63 -28.94
CA CYS A 668 14.61 10.53 -29.47
C CYS A 668 14.81 10.39 -30.98
N GLN A 669 14.52 9.21 -31.52
CA GLN A 669 14.46 8.98 -32.97
C GLN A 669 13.25 8.13 -33.35
N THR A 670 12.39 8.68 -34.22
CA THR A 670 11.19 8.02 -34.75
C THR A 670 11.15 8.22 -36.26
N ASN A 671 10.86 7.18 -37.04
CA ASN A 671 10.76 7.25 -38.51
C ASN A 671 11.98 7.92 -39.21
N GLY A 672 13.18 7.79 -38.63
CA GLY A 672 14.42 8.42 -39.13
C GLY A 672 14.56 9.93 -38.84
N LYS A 673 13.65 10.53 -38.08
CA LYS A 673 13.73 11.90 -37.58
C LYS A 673 14.34 11.88 -36.17
N THR A 674 15.43 12.61 -35.93
CA THR A 674 16.02 12.78 -34.59
C THR A 674 15.59 14.11 -34.00
N TYR A 675 15.08 14.13 -32.77
CA TYR A 675 14.50 15.30 -32.11
C TYR A 675 14.69 15.27 -30.60
N LEU A 676 14.57 16.42 -29.93
CA LEU A 676 14.50 16.48 -28.47
C LEU A 676 13.03 16.39 -28.04
N ALA A 677 12.72 15.58 -27.03
CA ALA A 677 11.39 15.44 -26.45
C ALA A 677 11.43 15.65 -24.93
N ARG A 678 10.30 16.12 -24.36
CA ARG A 678 10.18 16.48 -22.93
C ARG A 678 9.27 15.50 -22.18
N GLY A 679 9.67 15.11 -20.98
CA GLY A 679 8.89 14.27 -20.07
C GLY A 679 8.99 14.71 -18.62
N ALA A 680 8.21 14.08 -17.75
CA ALA A 680 8.23 14.28 -16.30
C ALA A 680 8.85 13.08 -15.57
N LEU A 681 9.62 13.33 -14.51
CA LEU A 681 10.13 12.32 -13.58
C LEU A 681 9.66 12.61 -12.15
N PHE A 682 9.77 11.59 -11.30
CA PHE A 682 9.65 11.74 -9.85
C PHE A 682 10.66 12.75 -9.28
N ASN A 683 10.60 12.99 -7.97
CA ASN A 683 11.50 13.91 -7.29
C ASN A 683 11.72 13.40 -5.86
N TYR A 684 12.50 12.32 -5.73
CA TYR A 684 12.58 11.50 -4.53
C TYR A 684 13.41 12.14 -3.40
N TYR A 685 12.95 11.93 -2.17
CA TYR A 685 13.60 12.28 -0.91
C TYR A 685 13.50 11.13 0.08
N GLU A 686 14.52 10.99 0.93
CA GLU A 686 14.61 10.01 2.03
C GLU A 686 15.36 10.68 3.18
N PHE A 687 14.78 10.75 4.38
CA PHE A 687 15.39 11.41 5.53
C PHE A 687 14.81 10.97 6.88
N LEU A 688 15.52 11.30 7.97
CA LEU A 688 15.01 11.12 9.33
C LEU A 688 14.24 12.35 9.79
N SER A 689 13.03 12.15 10.30
CA SER A 689 12.20 13.16 10.95
C SER A 689 11.98 12.84 12.42
N ASP A 690 11.76 13.87 13.24
CA ASP A 690 11.57 13.77 14.69
C ASP A 690 10.09 13.88 15.12
N LYS A 691 9.20 13.91 14.13
CA LYS A 691 7.73 13.74 14.13
C LYS A 691 7.32 13.05 12.81
N ARG A 692 6.18 12.34 12.74
CA ARG A 692 5.64 11.84 11.47
C ARG A 692 5.08 13.03 10.67
N LEU A 693 5.46 13.19 9.41
CA LEU A 693 5.06 14.35 8.60
C LEU A 693 3.75 14.14 7.84
N THR A 694 2.93 15.19 7.77
CA THR A 694 1.75 15.24 6.88
C THR A 694 2.11 15.78 5.50
N ASN A 695 1.30 15.45 4.48
CA ASN A 695 1.42 16.06 3.16
C ASN A 695 1.41 17.60 3.21
N HIS A 696 0.67 18.23 4.12
CA HIS A 696 0.58 19.69 4.20
C HIS A 696 1.91 20.34 4.64
N GLU A 697 2.55 19.76 5.66
CA GLU A 697 3.86 20.19 6.14
C GLU A 697 4.94 19.97 5.07
N TRP A 698 4.92 18.82 4.40
CA TRP A 698 5.85 18.51 3.32
C TRP A 698 5.66 19.41 2.09
N GLN A 699 4.41 19.65 1.66
CA GLN A 699 4.08 20.59 0.59
C GLN A 699 4.58 22.00 0.93
N THR A 700 4.43 22.42 2.19
CA THR A 700 5.01 23.68 2.70
C THR A 700 6.54 23.67 2.65
N MET A 701 7.21 22.57 3.03
CA MET A 701 8.67 22.45 2.99
C MET A 701 9.24 22.59 1.56
N VAL A 702 8.61 21.93 0.56
CA VAL A 702 9.01 22.02 -0.86
C VAL A 702 8.60 23.33 -1.54
N GLY A 703 7.88 24.22 -0.83
CA GLY A 703 7.56 25.57 -1.30
C GLY A 703 6.21 25.72 -1.99
N VAL A 704 5.24 24.87 -1.68
CA VAL A 704 3.92 24.78 -2.33
C VAL A 704 2.84 25.00 -1.27
N LYS A 705 2.35 26.23 -1.14
CA LYS A 705 1.35 26.63 -0.13
C LYS A 705 -0.03 26.88 -0.73
N ARG A 706 -1.07 26.40 -0.05
CA ARG A 706 -2.44 26.88 -0.23
C ARG A 706 -2.68 28.11 0.66
N MET A 707 -3.18 29.19 0.08
CA MET A 707 -3.46 30.44 0.79
C MET A 707 -4.87 30.94 0.49
N ALA A 708 -5.54 31.45 1.51
CA ALA A 708 -6.82 32.15 1.39
C ALA A 708 -6.57 33.57 0.87
N MET A 709 -7.30 33.96 -0.17
CA MET A 709 -7.28 35.30 -0.73
C MET A 709 -8.38 36.12 -0.08
N VAL A 710 -7.99 37.03 0.81
CA VAL A 710 -8.90 37.89 1.58
C VAL A 710 -8.86 39.31 1.05
N TYR A 711 -10.01 39.90 0.75
CA TYR A 711 -10.07 41.30 0.31
C TYR A 711 -9.59 42.29 1.38
N ASP A 712 -8.57 43.07 1.04
CA ASP A 712 -8.00 44.13 1.88
C ASP A 712 -8.65 45.47 1.50
N GLU A 713 -9.61 45.95 2.30
CA GLU A 713 -10.36 47.17 2.00
C GLU A 713 -9.45 48.41 1.85
N GLU A 714 -8.36 48.52 2.62
CA GLU A 714 -7.44 49.66 2.56
C GLU A 714 -6.62 49.68 1.27
N LYS A 715 -6.21 48.51 0.76
CA LYS A 715 -5.40 48.37 -0.47
C LYS A 715 -6.24 48.13 -1.73
N SER A 716 -7.51 47.76 -1.58
CA SER A 716 -8.44 47.40 -2.66
C SER A 716 -7.94 46.25 -3.55
N ILE A 717 -7.28 45.27 -2.93
CA ILE A 717 -6.77 44.03 -3.55
C ILE A 717 -7.04 42.85 -2.62
N HIS A 718 -7.07 41.63 -3.16
CA HIS A 718 -7.00 40.45 -2.31
C HIS A 718 -5.56 40.24 -1.85
N VAL A 719 -5.36 40.01 -0.55
CA VAL A 719 -4.07 39.64 0.04
C VAL A 719 -4.09 38.17 0.46
N PRO A 720 -3.00 37.41 0.23
CA PRO A 720 -2.91 36.03 0.68
C PRO A 720 -2.73 35.97 2.20
N LYS A 721 -3.40 35.02 2.83
CA LYS A 721 -3.20 34.57 4.22
C LYS A 721 -3.09 33.05 4.24
N ASP A 722 -2.30 32.49 5.15
CA ASP A 722 -2.27 31.05 5.37
C ASP A 722 -3.64 30.54 5.87
N ILE A 723 -4.13 29.42 5.32
CA ILE A 723 -5.38 28.77 5.78
C ILE A 723 -5.14 27.93 7.03
N TYR A 724 -3.89 27.50 7.22
CA TYR A 724 -3.44 26.64 8.31
C TYR A 724 -2.23 27.26 9.03
N ASP A 725 -2.05 26.94 10.31
CA ASP A 725 -0.85 27.29 11.07
C ASP A 725 0.35 26.35 10.76
N GLU A 726 1.51 26.62 11.37
CA GLU A 726 2.72 25.79 11.23
C GLU A 726 2.58 24.35 11.78
N ALA A 727 1.47 24.04 12.46
CA ALA A 727 1.11 22.71 12.95
C ALA A 727 -0.06 22.08 12.17
N GLY A 728 -0.52 22.71 11.08
CA GLY A 728 -1.58 22.19 10.22
C GLY A 728 -3.01 22.42 10.73
N ASN A 729 -3.22 23.19 11.81
CA ASN A 729 -4.56 23.52 12.29
C ASN A 729 -5.19 24.59 11.40
N ARG A 730 -6.47 24.46 11.03
CA ARG A 730 -7.19 25.49 10.25
C ARG A 730 -7.32 26.78 11.08
N ILE A 731 -6.91 27.91 10.50
CA ILE A 731 -6.95 29.25 11.13
C ILE A 731 -7.83 30.27 10.39
N LEU A 732 -8.44 29.86 9.26
CA LEU A 732 -9.45 30.62 8.53
C LEU A 732 -10.60 29.70 8.11
N GLU A 733 -11.82 30.06 8.51
CA GLU A 733 -13.02 29.29 8.24
C GLU A 733 -13.63 29.58 6.86
N GLU A 734 -14.44 28.64 6.37
CA GLU A 734 -15.18 28.76 5.12
C GLU A 734 -16.17 29.94 5.16
N GLY A 735 -15.79 31.04 4.51
CA GLY A 735 -16.53 32.31 4.52
C GLY A 735 -15.73 33.50 5.08
N GLU A 736 -14.51 33.29 5.60
CA GLU A 736 -13.59 34.36 6.03
C GLU A 736 -12.65 34.86 4.90
N TYR A 737 -12.81 34.32 3.70
CA TYR A 737 -12.01 34.61 2.51
C TYR A 737 -12.82 34.47 1.22
N ASP A 738 -12.39 35.15 0.16
CA ASP A 738 -13.14 35.28 -1.10
C ASP A 738 -12.90 34.08 -2.04
N PHE A 739 -11.67 33.56 -2.08
CA PHE A 739 -11.28 32.35 -2.83
C PHE A 739 -9.93 31.80 -2.32
N GLU A 740 -9.57 30.59 -2.74
CA GLU A 740 -8.25 29.99 -2.45
C GLU A 740 -7.29 30.14 -3.64
N SER A 741 -6.00 30.24 -3.36
CA SER A 741 -4.95 30.30 -4.38
C SER A 741 -3.74 29.47 -3.95
N ILE A 742 -3.13 28.78 -4.91
CA ILE A 742 -1.87 28.07 -4.69
C ILE A 742 -0.71 29.03 -4.95
N THR A 743 0.07 29.30 -3.92
CA THR A 743 1.24 30.17 -3.94
C THR A 743 2.49 29.33 -3.89
N ILE A 744 3.37 29.52 -4.86
CA ILE A 744 4.64 28.81 -4.97
C ILE A 744 5.75 29.75 -4.48
N THR A 745 6.37 29.40 -3.36
CA THR A 745 7.38 30.24 -2.67
C THR A 745 8.82 29.87 -3.05
N GLY A 746 9.00 28.71 -3.69
CA GLY A 746 10.27 27.99 -3.70
C GLY A 746 10.55 27.34 -2.33
N PRO A 747 11.55 26.44 -2.22
CA PRO A 747 11.78 25.63 -1.04
C PRO A 747 12.01 26.46 0.23
N SER A 748 11.47 25.98 1.34
CA SER A 748 11.63 26.60 2.66
C SER A 748 13.08 26.62 3.15
N GLU A 749 13.39 27.48 4.12
CA GLU A 749 14.70 27.46 4.81
C GLU A 749 14.93 26.19 5.64
N TYR A 750 13.88 25.40 5.88
CA TYR A 750 13.90 24.10 6.55
C TYR A 750 13.96 22.92 5.54
N MET A 751 14.13 23.19 4.24
CA MET A 751 14.16 22.14 3.22
C MET A 751 15.36 21.21 3.41
N ILE A 752 15.07 19.91 3.46
CA ILE A 752 16.07 18.86 3.67
C ILE A 752 16.75 18.52 2.33
N PRO A 753 18.08 18.28 2.30
CA PRO A 753 18.77 17.85 1.08
C PRO A 753 18.24 16.51 0.56
N LYS A 754 18.34 16.32 -0.76
CA LYS A 754 18.13 15.01 -1.39
C LYS A 754 19.20 14.00 -0.97
N PRO A 755 18.95 12.69 -1.11
CA PRO A 755 20.01 11.68 -1.10
C PRO A 755 21.12 12.03 -2.11
N ASP A 756 22.36 12.09 -1.65
CA ASP A 756 23.53 12.61 -2.39
C ASP A 756 23.71 11.95 -3.78
N TRP A 757 23.39 10.67 -3.88
CA TRP A 757 23.51 9.90 -5.14
C TRP A 757 22.61 10.41 -6.27
N THR A 758 21.51 11.11 -5.96
CA THR A 758 20.64 11.70 -7.00
C THR A 758 21.35 12.77 -7.84
N GLY A 759 22.45 13.32 -7.33
CA GLY A 759 23.32 14.24 -8.06
C GLY A 759 24.15 13.61 -9.18
N THR A 760 24.12 12.28 -9.40
CA THR A 760 24.83 11.64 -10.52
C THR A 760 24.16 11.87 -11.88
N PHE A 761 22.84 12.06 -11.90
CA PHE A 761 22.05 12.24 -13.13
C PHE A 761 21.15 13.50 -13.12
N ILE A 762 20.79 14.06 -11.96
CA ILE A 762 20.05 15.32 -11.87
C ILE A 762 21.02 16.51 -11.94
N SER A 763 20.80 17.42 -12.91
CA SER A 763 21.56 18.66 -13.04
C SER A 763 21.45 19.51 -11.77
N GLN A 764 22.61 19.94 -11.27
CA GLN A 764 22.70 20.82 -10.10
C GLN A 764 22.37 22.29 -10.43
N GLU A 765 22.24 22.63 -11.71
CA GLU A 765 21.90 23.96 -12.19
C GLU A 765 20.38 24.16 -12.23
N GLU A 766 19.92 25.41 -12.02
CA GLU A 766 18.49 25.71 -12.05
C GLU A 766 17.88 25.52 -13.44
N ASN A 767 16.64 25.03 -13.46
CA ASN A 767 15.85 24.96 -14.69
C ASN A 767 15.47 26.39 -15.14
N LYS A 768 15.82 26.71 -16.39
CA LYS A 768 15.51 27.98 -17.06
C LYS A 768 14.99 27.73 -18.48
N VAL A 769 14.62 26.49 -18.79
CA VAL A 769 14.25 26.07 -20.13
C VAL A 769 12.83 26.51 -20.43
N THR A 770 12.65 27.10 -21.60
CA THR A 770 11.38 27.62 -22.11
C THR A 770 11.12 27.05 -23.49
N ILE A 771 9.85 26.80 -23.80
CA ILE A 771 9.39 26.34 -25.12
C ILE A 771 9.02 27.57 -25.95
N LYS A 772 9.53 27.66 -27.18
CA LYS A 772 9.20 28.71 -28.14
C LYS A 772 8.17 28.23 -29.15
N ASP A 773 7.29 29.15 -29.54
CA ASP A 773 6.40 28.97 -30.69
C ASP A 773 7.20 29.03 -32.01
N ILE A 774 7.65 27.86 -32.49
CA ILE A 774 8.22 27.71 -33.83
C ILE A 774 7.51 26.56 -34.54
N ALA A 775 7.12 26.79 -35.80
CA ALA A 775 6.53 25.74 -36.63
C ALA A 775 7.63 24.77 -37.09
N VAL A 776 7.55 23.52 -36.65
CA VAL A 776 8.49 22.45 -37.01
C VAL A 776 7.91 21.62 -38.16
N SER A 777 8.71 21.38 -39.21
CA SER A 777 8.31 20.53 -40.33
C SER A 777 8.59 19.07 -39.99
N TRP A 778 7.54 18.32 -39.67
CA TRP A 778 7.64 16.89 -39.35
C TRP A 778 7.62 15.98 -40.60
N GLU A 779 7.18 16.50 -41.77
CA GLU A 779 7.32 15.88 -43.11
C GLU A 779 8.78 15.55 -43.46
#